data_AF-A0A1L7VDP4-F1
#
_entry.id   AF-A0A1L7VDP4-F1
#
_cell.length_a   1.000
_cell.length_b   1.000
_cell.length_c   1.000
_cell.angle_alpha   90.00
_cell.angle_beta   90.00
_cell.angle_gamma   90.00
#
_symmetry.space_group_name_H-M   'P 1'
#
loop_
_entity.id
_entity.type
_entity.pdbx_description
1 polymer ?
#
loop_
_entity_poly.entity_id
_entity_poly.type
_entity_poly.pdbx_seq_one_letter_code
_entity_poly.pdbx_strand_id
1 'polypeptide(L)'
;MNGHHGYAEGDQEREYREMVEIDVQRQQQQQHEQRQYQQQEYFQQDLHSPYGPPEQQFTPYSPYQSSTEEFQGRSVTEQGRPARPSPAHFDDYSPAPEWPPQIANSPGQYFNDTPGGSRSASPTLRSGRETPARLHHHPGNSSVDWRPSSLMNQSHLSLAALLPGGHSPQSSSANTLYNKDYIVDSSTIQHVHKRDDAEIWGGWKRWVFRLVPFLTFANTGLYMAYLALRIACVIWAQNAADTTYAGAWIFIGVEIATAIPSLMHNTWTMWSMKKRNRPKLRLTGNDVPTVDAFITCCGEDDDLVMDTVRAACDLDYPQDRFRVILLDDGKSAGLQEACAKLSMIYPNLYYMARVKIPGQPHHFKAGNLNYGLDEVHKLPGGAGQFMAALDADMIPERDWLRAILPHMLIDPKMALACPPQLFYNTPPSDPLAQSLDFFVHVIEPIKDALGVAWCTGSGYVARREALDEIGNFPLGSLAEDVATSTLMLGKGWKTAFIHEPLQFGTVPEDYGGHLKQRTRWAIGTVDTSFKLNFCLWGDKVRQMTTAQRFSGFLYASLSMYTILLTISLFAIPIILIMQKPLVAYATDEQLRWLIRACFASVISNRLCEFALFIPAGYHTGQRGSRYQLWMSPYIALCLIRSFILPTWLGGQTQAFKPTGSLGSALNERDAKLRKNMFRRLWGILINYMALFHLAFVYLTLVAVVLTSFRSFVTTHTVRDTLTALLTHAFWPPLTFLFICSSLWTPVSYAIDPPVMPDREDLLNRDPKTQVAHPTPQSKKIAFGGQAAWFELEYTTTTIYTCLVFVCSFIF
;
A
#
# COMPACT_ATOMS: atom_id res chain seq x y z
N MET A 1 -30.02 62.34 -18.18
CA MET A 1 -30.34 61.58 -19.41
C MET A 1 -30.58 60.15 -18.99
N ASN A 2 -31.85 59.73 -18.98
CA ASN A 2 -32.30 58.38 -18.73
C ASN A 2 -32.07 57.52 -19.98
N GLY A 3 -31.74 56.24 -19.79
CA GLY A 3 -31.96 55.18 -20.78
C GLY A 3 -30.70 54.43 -21.20
N HIS A 4 -30.52 53.23 -20.65
CA HIS A 4 -29.97 52.01 -21.30
C HIS A 4 -29.40 51.02 -20.26
N HIS A 5 -30.29 50.43 -19.45
CA HIS A 5 -30.03 49.15 -18.77
C HIS A 5 -31.31 48.32 -18.88
N GLY A 6 -31.30 47.34 -19.78
CA GLY A 6 -32.49 46.51 -20.01
C GLY A 6 -32.35 45.40 -21.08
N TYR A 7 -31.23 45.30 -21.78
CA TYR A 7 -31.07 44.33 -22.88
C TYR A 7 -29.97 43.29 -22.69
N ALA A 8 -29.20 43.30 -21.59
CA ALA A 8 -28.08 42.37 -21.39
C ALA A 8 -28.35 41.21 -20.42
N GLU A 9 -29.33 41.32 -19.51
CA GLU A 9 -29.66 40.25 -18.54
C GLU A 9 -30.57 39.16 -19.15
N GLY A 10 -31.37 39.51 -20.17
CA GLY A 10 -32.32 38.57 -20.79
C GLY A 10 -31.68 37.49 -21.69
N ASP A 11 -30.50 37.75 -22.25
CA ASP A 11 -29.81 36.80 -23.13
C ASP A 11 -28.99 35.75 -22.35
N GLN A 12 -28.38 36.14 -21.22
CA GLN A 12 -27.68 35.18 -20.34
C GLN A 12 -28.66 34.22 -19.65
N GLU A 13 -29.86 34.69 -19.29
CA GLU A 13 -30.87 33.81 -18.69
C GLU A 13 -31.48 32.85 -19.71
N ARG A 14 -31.55 33.22 -21.00
CA ARG A 14 -31.93 32.31 -22.09
C ARG A 14 -30.86 31.25 -22.35
N GLU A 15 -29.59 31.64 -22.48
CA GLU A 15 -28.49 30.70 -22.68
C GLU A 15 -28.40 29.67 -21.54
N TYR A 16 -28.62 30.12 -20.30
CA TYR A 16 -28.63 29.22 -19.15
C TYR A 16 -29.81 28.23 -19.19
N ARG A 17 -31.02 28.69 -19.56
CA ARG A 17 -32.18 27.80 -19.70
C ARG A 17 -32.01 26.79 -20.83
N GLU A 18 -31.43 27.21 -21.95
CA GLU A 18 -31.15 26.33 -23.09
C GLU A 18 -30.12 25.26 -22.74
N MET A 19 -29.06 25.60 -21.99
CA MET A 19 -28.09 24.61 -21.50
C MET A 19 -28.72 23.60 -20.51
N VAL A 20 -29.60 24.07 -19.62
CA VAL A 20 -30.31 23.18 -18.69
C VAL A 20 -31.28 22.25 -19.43
N GLU A 21 -31.98 22.72 -20.46
CA GLU A 21 -32.84 21.88 -21.31
C GLU A 21 -32.04 20.81 -22.06
N ILE A 22 -30.86 21.17 -22.58
CA ILE A 22 -29.96 20.22 -23.26
C ILE A 22 -29.44 19.14 -22.30
N ASP A 23 -29.12 19.50 -21.05
CA ASP A 23 -28.67 18.53 -20.04
C ASP A 23 -29.79 17.61 -19.57
N VAL A 24 -31.02 18.12 -19.45
CA VAL A 24 -32.21 17.30 -19.15
C VAL A 24 -32.51 16.34 -20.31
N GLN A 25 -32.41 16.78 -21.56
CA GLN A 25 -32.57 15.91 -22.73
C GLN A 25 -31.48 14.82 -22.79
N ARG A 26 -30.22 15.16 -22.46
CA ARG A 26 -29.13 14.17 -22.37
C ARG A 26 -29.37 13.12 -21.28
N GLN A 27 -29.87 13.53 -20.11
CA GLN A 27 -30.21 12.59 -19.04
C GLN A 27 -31.39 11.68 -19.41
N GLN A 28 -32.41 12.21 -20.09
CA GLN A 28 -33.52 11.41 -20.58
C GLN A 28 -33.09 10.41 -21.67
N GLN A 29 -32.17 10.80 -22.55
CA GLN A 29 -31.60 9.93 -23.57
C GLN A 29 -30.76 8.80 -22.95
N GLN A 30 -29.93 9.10 -21.93
CA GLN A 30 -29.19 8.08 -21.18
C GLN A 30 -30.10 7.10 -20.43
N GLN A 31 -31.20 7.58 -19.83
CA GLN A 31 -32.21 6.71 -19.22
C GLN A 31 -32.99 5.88 -20.24
N HIS A 32 -33.11 6.35 -21.49
CA HIS A 32 -33.74 5.59 -22.55
C HIS A 32 -32.82 4.47 -23.07
N GLU A 33 -31.52 4.77 -23.24
CA GLU A 33 -30.49 3.79 -23.60
C GLU A 33 -30.31 2.71 -22.52
N GLN A 34 -30.32 3.09 -21.23
CA GLN A 34 -30.28 2.12 -20.12
C GLN A 34 -31.50 1.20 -20.10
N ARG A 35 -32.70 1.74 -20.40
CA ARG A 35 -33.91 0.91 -20.51
C ARG A 35 -33.86 -0.03 -21.71
N GLN A 36 -33.29 0.38 -22.83
CA GLN A 36 -33.07 -0.52 -23.98
C GLN A 36 -32.05 -1.62 -23.67
N TYR A 37 -30.99 -1.31 -22.91
CA TYR A 37 -30.02 -2.30 -22.44
C TYR A 37 -30.65 -3.33 -21.49
N GLN A 38 -31.45 -2.88 -20.51
CA GLN A 38 -32.19 -3.78 -19.61
C GLN A 38 -33.22 -4.65 -20.34
N GLN A 39 -33.86 -4.13 -21.39
CA GLN A 39 -34.77 -4.91 -22.23
C GLN A 39 -34.04 -5.96 -23.08
N GLN A 40 -32.81 -5.68 -23.53
CA GLN A 40 -31.96 -6.64 -24.22
C GLN A 40 -31.46 -7.76 -23.28
N GLU A 41 -31.10 -7.44 -22.03
CA GLU A 41 -30.72 -8.44 -21.02
C GLU A 41 -31.90 -9.35 -20.65
N TYR A 42 -33.12 -8.80 -20.54
CA TYR A 42 -34.33 -9.59 -20.27
C TYR A 42 -34.64 -10.58 -21.40
N PHE A 43 -34.47 -10.17 -22.66
CA PHE A 43 -34.64 -11.05 -23.82
C PHE A 43 -33.54 -12.14 -23.93
N GLN A 44 -32.38 -11.93 -23.30
CA GLN A 44 -31.28 -12.90 -23.28
C GLN A 44 -31.41 -13.94 -22.15
N GLN A 45 -32.12 -13.62 -21.07
CA GLN A 45 -32.37 -14.55 -19.95
C GLN A 45 -33.44 -15.60 -20.26
N ASP A 46 -34.45 -15.30 -21.08
CA ASP A 46 -35.53 -16.26 -21.43
C ASP A 46 -35.08 -17.37 -22.41
N LEU A 47 -33.88 -17.29 -22.99
CA LEU A 47 -33.32 -18.32 -23.88
C LEU A 47 -32.61 -19.47 -23.15
N HIS A 48 -32.50 -19.41 -21.82
CA HIS A 48 -31.84 -20.44 -21.00
C HIS A 48 -32.68 -20.85 -19.77
N SER A 49 -33.86 -21.42 -19.99
CA SER A 49 -34.60 -22.16 -18.96
C SER A 49 -34.28 -23.66 -19.04
N PRO A 50 -33.75 -24.31 -17.98
CA PRO A 50 -33.45 -25.74 -17.98
C PRO A 50 -34.60 -26.52 -17.31
N TYR A 51 -35.70 -26.73 -18.03
CA TYR A 51 -36.70 -27.73 -17.62
C TYR A 51 -37.01 -28.67 -18.79
N GLY A 52 -36.44 -29.88 -18.72
CA GLY A 52 -36.83 -31.08 -19.46
C GLY A 52 -36.86 -32.28 -18.49
N PRO A 53 -37.71 -33.30 -18.70
CA PRO A 53 -38.15 -34.26 -17.68
C PRO A 53 -37.12 -35.37 -17.37
N PRO A 54 -37.30 -36.15 -16.27
CA PRO A 54 -36.23 -36.92 -15.65
C PRO A 54 -36.18 -38.40 -16.09
N GLU A 55 -34.97 -38.95 -16.26
CA GLU A 55 -34.75 -40.41 -16.29
C GLU A 55 -33.59 -40.88 -15.38
N GLN A 56 -34.02 -41.56 -14.31
CA GLN A 56 -33.51 -42.74 -13.59
C GLN A 56 -32.00 -43.06 -13.48
N GLN A 57 -31.53 -42.97 -12.22
CA GLN A 57 -30.73 -43.92 -11.41
C GLN A 57 -29.52 -44.65 -12.02
N PHE A 58 -28.34 -44.49 -11.41
CA PHE A 58 -27.54 -45.60 -10.82
C PHE A 58 -26.38 -45.03 -9.95
N THR A 59 -26.23 -45.56 -8.73
CA THR A 59 -25.01 -45.53 -7.88
C THR A 59 -24.63 -47.01 -7.63
N PRO A 60 -23.43 -47.39 -7.10
CA PRO A 60 -22.42 -46.59 -6.37
C PRO A 60 -20.94 -46.89 -6.75
N TYR A 61 -19.97 -46.18 -6.15
CA TYR A 61 -18.85 -46.72 -5.35
C TYR A 61 -17.77 -45.65 -5.05
N SER A 62 -17.32 -45.64 -3.79
CA SER A 62 -16.08 -45.00 -3.29
C SER A 62 -15.00 -46.09 -3.15
N PRO A 63 -13.69 -45.79 -3.23
CA PRO A 63 -12.94 -45.56 -1.97
C PRO A 63 -11.75 -44.56 -2.05
N TYR A 64 -11.35 -44.11 -0.86
CA TYR A 64 -10.05 -43.49 -0.52
C TYR A 64 -8.86 -44.46 -0.74
N GLN A 65 -7.70 -43.96 -1.21
CA GLN A 65 -6.37 -43.97 -0.54
C GLN A 65 -5.17 -43.85 -1.51
N SER A 66 -4.27 -42.91 -1.17
CA SER A 66 -2.80 -42.84 -1.34
C SER A 66 -2.10 -43.52 -2.53
N SER A 67 -1.27 -42.77 -3.27
CA SER A 67 0.20 -42.74 -3.12
C SER A 67 0.90 -42.03 -4.29
N THR A 68 2.06 -41.44 -3.97
CA THR A 68 3.15 -40.95 -4.83
C THR A 68 3.49 -41.83 -6.03
N GLU A 69 3.77 -41.22 -7.20
CA GLU A 69 5.02 -41.41 -7.96
C GLU A 69 5.08 -40.52 -9.23
N GLU A 70 6.31 -40.08 -9.53
CA GLU A 70 6.72 -39.33 -10.72
C GLU A 70 6.52 -40.13 -12.00
N PHE A 71 6.17 -39.50 -13.12
CA PHE A 71 6.71 -39.92 -14.42
C PHE A 71 6.72 -38.78 -15.45
N GLN A 72 7.85 -38.70 -16.15
CA GLN A 72 8.16 -37.82 -17.27
C GLN A 72 7.45 -38.26 -18.56
N GLY A 73 7.17 -37.31 -19.45
CA GLY A 73 7.45 -37.53 -20.89
C GLY A 73 6.33 -37.30 -21.92
N ARG A 74 6.58 -36.30 -22.78
CA ARG A 74 6.32 -36.22 -24.24
C ARG A 74 4.93 -35.83 -24.79
N SER A 75 4.93 -34.58 -25.27
CA SER A 75 4.50 -34.08 -26.60
C SER A 75 3.79 -35.01 -27.59
N VAL A 76 2.65 -34.53 -28.14
CA VAL A 76 2.23 -34.70 -29.55
C VAL A 76 1.36 -33.50 -29.98
N THR A 77 1.73 -32.87 -31.11
CA THR A 77 1.01 -31.93 -32.00
C THR A 77 -0.13 -32.67 -32.75
N GLU A 78 -1.26 -32.13 -33.21
CA GLU A 78 -1.44 -31.08 -34.23
C GLU A 78 -2.96 -31.02 -34.62
N GLN A 79 -3.44 -29.81 -34.96
CA GLN A 79 -4.43 -29.45 -36.00
C GLN A 79 -5.84 -30.11 -36.15
N GLY A 80 -6.86 -29.25 -36.33
CA GLY A 80 -8.00 -29.52 -37.25
C GLY A 80 -9.38 -28.99 -36.83
N ARG A 81 -9.80 -27.82 -37.36
CA ARG A 81 -11.23 -27.38 -37.50
C ARG A 81 -11.68 -27.69 -38.93
N PRO A 82 -12.99 -27.92 -39.21
CA PRO A 82 -13.92 -26.84 -39.66
C PRO A 82 -15.41 -27.09 -39.25
N ALA A 83 -16.26 -26.11 -38.90
CA ALA A 83 -17.10 -25.19 -39.70
C ALA A 83 -18.61 -25.45 -39.48
N ARG A 84 -19.38 -24.35 -39.36
CA ARG A 84 -20.86 -24.27 -39.20
C ARG A 84 -21.59 -24.25 -40.55
N PRO A 85 -22.93 -24.45 -40.52
CA PRO A 85 -23.82 -23.54 -41.25
C PRO A 85 -25.01 -23.01 -40.41
N SER A 86 -25.60 -21.91 -40.89
CA SER A 86 -26.71 -21.12 -40.33
C SER A 86 -28.07 -21.45 -41.03
N PRO A 87 -29.18 -20.66 -40.91
CA PRO A 87 -30.44 -21.11 -40.29
C PRO A 87 -31.67 -21.03 -41.24
N ALA A 88 -32.85 -21.47 -40.78
CA ALA A 88 -34.12 -21.26 -41.47
C ALA A 88 -35.24 -20.82 -40.49
N HIS A 89 -36.00 -19.82 -40.96
CA HIS A 89 -37.20 -19.18 -40.38
C HIS A 89 -38.40 -20.12 -40.23
N PHE A 90 -39.37 -19.78 -39.35
CA PHE A 90 -40.81 -19.71 -39.67
C PHE A 90 -41.62 -19.00 -38.56
N ASP A 91 -42.66 -18.29 -39.02
CA ASP A 91 -43.62 -17.38 -38.33
C ASP A 91 -44.72 -18.09 -37.49
N ASP A 92 -45.35 -17.35 -36.54
CA ASP A 92 -46.78 -16.94 -36.54
C ASP A 92 -47.47 -16.73 -35.15
N TYR A 93 -48.18 -15.59 -35.05
CA TYR A 93 -49.42 -15.20 -34.33
C TYR A 93 -49.66 -15.36 -32.79
N SER A 94 -49.77 -14.18 -32.11
CA SER A 94 -50.86 -13.58 -31.25
C SER A 94 -51.77 -14.42 -30.30
N PRO A 95 -52.48 -13.87 -29.27
CA PRO A 95 -52.77 -12.45 -28.94
C PRO A 95 -52.68 -12.04 -27.43
N ALA A 96 -52.81 -10.73 -27.16
CA ALA A 96 -53.05 -10.11 -25.83
C ALA A 96 -54.54 -10.13 -25.42
N PRO A 97 -54.85 -9.86 -24.12
CA PRO A 97 -55.81 -8.78 -23.77
C PRO A 97 -55.48 -8.04 -22.45
N GLU A 98 -55.46 -6.71 -22.42
CA GLU A 98 -56.50 -5.74 -21.95
C GLU A 98 -56.45 -5.30 -20.45
N TRP A 99 -56.37 -3.98 -20.26
CA TRP A 99 -56.52 -3.14 -19.05
C TRP A 99 -58.02 -2.83 -18.76
N PRO A 100 -58.52 -2.32 -17.59
CA PRO A 100 -58.26 -0.96 -16.99
C PRO A 100 -58.64 -0.80 -15.46
N PRO A 101 -58.98 0.39 -14.86
CA PRO A 101 -58.40 1.76 -14.84
C PRO A 101 -58.14 2.37 -13.42
N GLN A 102 -57.65 3.62 -13.41
CA GLN A 102 -57.21 4.55 -12.34
C GLN A 102 -58.29 5.15 -11.41
N ILE A 103 -57.90 5.65 -10.20
CA ILE A 103 -58.41 6.90 -9.56
C ILE A 103 -57.28 7.57 -8.72
N ALA A 104 -57.24 8.91 -8.74
CA ALA A 104 -56.25 9.84 -8.16
C ALA A 104 -56.64 10.43 -6.78
N ASN A 105 -55.66 10.97 -6.04
CA ASN A 105 -55.74 12.28 -5.34
C ASN A 105 -54.40 12.68 -4.65
N SER A 106 -53.95 13.92 -4.92
CA SER A 106 -52.95 14.73 -4.18
C SER A 106 -53.64 16.05 -3.77
N PRO A 107 -53.18 16.82 -2.75
CA PRO A 107 -51.98 17.70 -2.81
C PRO A 107 -51.22 17.79 -1.45
N GLY A 108 -50.03 18.35 -1.23
CA GLY A 108 -49.03 19.11 -1.98
C GLY A 108 -48.21 19.95 -0.97
N GLN A 109 -46.88 20.06 -1.14
CA GLN A 109 -46.08 21.29 -0.97
C GLN A 109 -44.57 21.01 -1.17
N TYR A 110 -44.00 21.72 -2.15
CA TYR A 110 -42.59 21.74 -2.54
C TYR A 110 -41.91 22.98 -1.94
N PHE A 111 -40.64 22.84 -1.53
CA PHE A 111 -39.66 23.95 -1.53
C PHE A 111 -38.43 23.49 -2.30
N ASN A 112 -38.04 24.30 -3.28
CA ASN A 112 -36.92 24.11 -4.19
C ASN A 112 -35.57 24.47 -3.55
N ASP A 113 -34.57 23.63 -3.79
CA ASP A 113 -33.15 23.88 -3.55
C ASP A 113 -32.49 24.52 -4.78
N THR A 114 -31.61 25.50 -4.53
CA THR A 114 -30.61 26.00 -5.48
C THR A 114 -29.23 25.90 -4.81
N PRO A 115 -28.17 25.39 -5.46
CA PRO A 115 -26.87 25.22 -4.82
C PRO A 115 -26.02 26.51 -4.92
N GLY A 116 -25.90 27.23 -3.81
CA GLY A 116 -24.93 28.32 -3.65
C GLY A 116 -23.55 27.80 -3.25
N GLY A 117 -22.52 28.17 -4.02
CA GLY A 117 -21.13 27.79 -3.79
C GLY A 117 -20.54 28.32 -2.48
N SER A 118 -19.75 27.48 -1.80
CA SER A 118 -19.00 27.85 -0.59
C SER A 118 -17.78 28.70 -0.92
N ARG A 119 -17.74 29.93 -0.38
CA ARG A 119 -16.53 30.75 -0.22
C ARG A 119 -15.87 30.41 1.12
N SER A 120 -14.57 30.10 1.06
CA SER A 120 -13.71 29.81 2.21
C SER A 120 -13.24 31.09 2.91
N ALA A 121 -13.14 31.02 4.25
CA ALA A 121 -12.53 32.05 5.08
C ALA A 121 -10.99 31.88 5.11
N SER A 122 -10.27 32.96 4.86
CA SER A 122 -8.80 33.04 4.88
C SER A 122 -8.25 33.22 6.30
N PRO A 123 -7.11 32.63 6.67
CA PRO A 123 -6.33 33.07 7.83
C PRO A 123 -5.22 34.04 7.39
N THR A 124 -5.16 35.21 8.01
CA THR A 124 -4.06 36.17 7.85
C THR A 124 -2.99 35.95 8.92
N LEU A 125 -1.75 35.70 8.47
CA LEU A 125 -0.52 35.78 9.25
C LEU A 125 0.08 37.18 9.05
N ARG A 126 0.24 37.96 10.13
CA ARG A 126 1.16 39.11 10.17
C ARG A 126 2.04 39.03 11.41
N SER A 127 3.34 39.03 11.17
CA SER A 127 4.42 39.21 12.14
C SER A 127 4.74 40.70 12.35
N GLY A 128 5.18 41.10 13.56
CA GLY A 128 6.14 42.20 13.72
C GLY A 128 6.01 43.13 14.95
N ARG A 129 6.91 42.89 15.93
CA ARG A 129 7.71 43.83 16.77
C ARG A 129 7.13 44.70 17.92
N GLU A 130 7.76 44.48 19.10
CA GLU A 130 8.36 45.41 20.11
C GLU A 130 7.45 46.25 21.05
N THR A 131 7.22 45.80 22.31
CA THR A 131 7.77 46.21 23.65
C THR A 131 7.12 47.45 24.32
N PRO A 132 7.26 47.71 25.66
CA PRO A 132 7.17 46.88 26.89
C PRO A 132 6.18 47.46 27.95
N ALA A 133 5.78 46.71 29.00
CA ALA A 133 5.76 47.16 30.42
C ALA A 133 4.85 46.35 31.38
N ARG A 134 5.47 46.00 32.52
CA ARG A 134 4.97 45.94 33.93
C ARG A 134 3.99 44.85 34.39
N LEU A 135 4.59 43.90 35.13
CA LEU A 135 4.26 43.43 36.50
C LEU A 135 2.95 43.91 37.16
N HIS A 136 2.12 42.97 37.63
CA HIS A 136 1.69 42.85 39.03
C HIS A 136 1.04 41.47 39.34
N HIS A 137 1.34 40.93 40.52
CA HIS A 137 0.72 39.77 41.17
C HIS A 137 -0.63 40.13 41.82
N HIS A 138 -1.64 39.24 41.75
CA HIS A 138 -2.29 38.57 42.89
C HIS A 138 -3.50 37.68 42.46
N PRO A 139 -3.95 36.73 43.33
CA PRO A 139 -4.74 35.55 42.96
C PRO A 139 -6.24 35.67 43.26
N GLY A 140 -7.03 34.79 42.64
CA GLY A 140 -8.27 34.29 43.21
C GLY A 140 -9.58 34.69 42.54
N ASN A 141 -10.39 33.64 42.34
CA ASN A 141 -11.86 33.58 42.21
C ASN A 141 -12.55 33.72 40.84
N SER A 142 -13.09 32.55 40.44
CA SER A 142 -14.42 32.31 39.86
C SER A 142 -15.10 33.42 39.07
N SER A 143 -15.17 33.24 37.75
CA SER A 143 -16.26 33.74 36.91
C SER A 143 -16.68 32.67 35.92
N VAL A 144 -17.95 32.27 36.04
CA VAL A 144 -18.66 31.40 35.10
C VAL A 144 -18.86 32.19 33.80
N ASP A 145 -18.16 31.81 32.74
CA ASP A 145 -18.36 32.39 31.41
C ASP A 145 -19.38 31.55 30.62
N TRP A 146 -20.57 32.13 30.46
CA TRP A 146 -21.59 31.65 29.54
C TRP A 146 -21.19 31.99 28.11
N ARG A 147 -20.83 30.97 27.33
CA ARG A 147 -20.85 30.99 25.86
C ARG A 147 -21.52 29.71 25.35
N PRO A 148 -22.31 29.77 24.27
CA PRO A 148 -23.07 28.62 23.80
C PRO A 148 -22.12 27.57 23.24
N SER A 149 -21.94 26.47 23.97
CA SER A 149 -21.19 25.31 23.53
C SER A 149 -21.95 24.59 22.42
N SER A 150 -21.36 24.49 21.23
CA SER A 150 -21.83 23.55 20.21
C SER A 150 -21.60 22.12 20.71
N LEU A 151 -22.63 21.29 20.61
CA LEU A 151 -22.75 19.95 21.22
C LEU A 151 -21.90 18.85 20.57
N MET A 152 -20.96 19.18 19.66
CA MET A 152 -20.27 18.15 18.83
C MET A 152 -18.76 18.00 19.01
N ASN A 153 -18.12 18.78 19.90
CA ASN A 153 -16.69 18.62 20.19
C ASN A 153 -16.36 17.67 21.36
N GLN A 154 -17.33 16.86 21.82
CA GLN A 154 -17.15 15.93 22.95
C GLN A 154 -17.34 14.44 22.60
N SER A 155 -17.23 14.03 21.34
CA SER A 155 -17.34 12.61 20.93
C SER A 155 -16.04 11.81 21.04
N HIS A 156 -15.20 12.09 22.04
CA HIS A 156 -13.97 11.32 22.32
C HIS A 156 -14.03 10.50 23.61
N LEU A 157 -15.17 10.46 24.27
CA LEU A 157 -15.42 9.60 25.42
C LEU A 157 -16.29 8.43 24.95
N SER A 158 -15.78 7.22 25.10
CA SER A 158 -16.61 6.01 25.08
C SER A 158 -17.84 6.27 25.97
N LEU A 159 -19.03 5.89 25.51
CA LEU A 159 -20.29 6.02 26.25
C LEU A 159 -20.21 5.43 27.68
N ALA A 160 -19.25 4.53 27.93
CA ALA A 160 -18.94 4.01 29.26
C ALA A 160 -18.52 5.07 30.28
N ALA A 161 -17.89 6.18 29.87
CA ALA A 161 -17.41 7.24 30.76
C ALA A 161 -18.52 8.24 31.19
N LEU A 162 -19.71 8.15 30.60
CA LEU A 162 -20.84 9.07 30.85
C LEU A 162 -21.90 8.48 31.80
N LEU A 163 -21.70 7.27 32.32
CA LEU A 163 -22.61 6.67 33.30
C LEU A 163 -22.20 7.08 34.74
N PRO A 164 -23.07 7.77 35.51
CA PRO A 164 -22.74 8.17 36.87
C PRO A 164 -22.75 6.93 37.79
N GLY A 165 -21.57 6.57 38.33
CA GLY A 165 -21.43 5.48 39.30
C GLY A 165 -20.47 4.34 38.91
N GLY A 166 -19.53 4.52 37.98
CA GLY A 166 -18.52 3.53 37.60
C GLY A 166 -17.51 3.18 38.69
N HIS A 167 -17.96 2.49 39.73
CA HIS A 167 -17.17 1.49 40.44
C HIS A 167 -17.40 0.15 39.74
N SER A 168 -16.31 -0.58 39.49
CA SER A 168 -16.31 -1.90 38.89
C SER A 168 -17.33 -2.80 39.59
N PRO A 169 -18.40 -3.30 38.92
CA PRO A 169 -19.33 -4.19 39.57
C PRO A 169 -18.68 -5.57 39.69
N GLN A 170 -18.55 -6.05 40.92
CA GLN A 170 -18.47 -7.48 41.19
C GLN A 170 -19.63 -8.19 40.49
N SER A 171 -19.30 -9.33 39.89
CA SER A 171 -20.18 -10.24 39.17
C SER A 171 -21.50 -10.51 39.90
N SER A 172 -22.62 -10.18 39.26
CA SER A 172 -23.92 -10.78 39.59
C SER A 172 -24.66 -11.19 38.31
N SER A 173 -24.60 -12.50 38.08
CA SER A 173 -25.49 -13.38 37.30
C SER A 173 -26.77 -12.77 36.69
N ALA A 174 -26.75 -12.54 35.37
CA ALA A 174 -27.85 -12.81 34.42
C ALA A 174 -27.46 -12.36 32.99
N ASN A 175 -26.74 -13.21 32.25
CA ASN A 175 -26.70 -13.30 30.77
C ASN A 175 -25.61 -14.31 30.36
N THR A 176 -25.98 -15.59 30.36
CA THR A 176 -25.05 -16.74 30.41
C THR A 176 -24.60 -17.30 29.06
N LEU A 177 -24.93 -16.68 27.91
CA LEU A 177 -24.55 -17.25 26.61
C LEU A 177 -23.22 -16.72 26.03
N TYR A 178 -22.75 -15.54 26.45
CA TYR A 178 -21.53 -14.93 25.87
C TYR A 178 -20.53 -14.41 26.91
N ASN A 179 -20.91 -14.36 28.19
CA ASN A 179 -20.06 -13.89 29.30
C ASN A 179 -19.36 -15.06 30.01
N LYS A 180 -18.91 -16.06 29.25
CA LYS A 180 -18.14 -17.17 29.80
C LYS A 180 -16.68 -16.76 29.82
N ASP A 181 -16.14 -16.53 31.01
CA ASP A 181 -14.70 -16.46 31.25
C ASP A 181 -14.06 -17.72 30.66
N TYR A 182 -13.19 -17.56 29.67
CA TYR A 182 -12.45 -18.67 29.06
C TYR A 182 -11.25 -18.98 29.95
N ILE A 183 -10.92 -20.26 30.10
CA ILE A 183 -9.77 -20.66 30.90
C ILE A 183 -8.58 -20.78 29.95
N VAL A 184 -7.60 -19.88 30.08
CA VAL A 184 -6.28 -20.07 29.45
C VAL A 184 -5.53 -21.14 30.23
N ASP A 185 -5.85 -22.41 29.99
CA ASP A 185 -4.94 -23.48 30.36
C ASP A 185 -3.86 -23.56 29.29
N SER A 186 -2.61 -23.65 29.71
CA SER A 186 -1.45 -23.96 28.86
C SER A 186 -1.66 -25.15 27.91
N SER A 187 -2.55 -26.09 28.25
CA SER A 187 -2.96 -27.22 27.42
C SER A 187 -3.71 -26.84 26.13
N THR A 188 -4.30 -25.64 26.06
CA THR A 188 -5.07 -25.13 24.91
C THR A 188 -4.21 -24.47 23.83
N ILE A 189 -2.92 -24.22 24.09
CA ILE A 189 -2.01 -23.62 23.11
C ILE A 189 -1.02 -24.67 22.63
N GLN A 190 -1.21 -25.12 21.40
CA GLN A 190 -0.29 -26.04 20.74
C GLN A 190 0.90 -25.29 20.14
N HIS A 191 2.10 -25.77 20.43
CA HIS A 191 3.33 -25.30 19.79
C HIS A 191 3.63 -26.16 18.55
N VAL A 192 3.22 -25.68 17.38
CA VAL A 192 3.37 -26.40 16.10
C VAL A 192 4.82 -26.44 15.65
N HIS A 193 5.52 -25.32 15.80
CA HIS A 193 6.94 -25.22 15.45
C HIS A 193 7.63 -24.13 16.27
N LYS A 194 8.93 -24.30 16.55
CA LYS A 194 9.75 -23.33 17.30
C LYS A 194 9.75 -21.91 16.69
N ARG A 195 9.43 -21.81 15.40
CA ARG A 195 9.43 -20.59 14.61
C ARG A 195 8.28 -20.55 13.61
N ASP A 196 7.61 -19.42 13.51
CA ASP A 196 6.56 -19.16 12.52
C ASP A 196 7.12 -18.98 11.10
N ASP A 197 8.35 -18.50 10.97
CA ASP A 197 9.03 -18.29 9.69
C ASP A 197 9.72 -19.54 9.10
N ALA A 198 9.52 -20.73 9.68
CA ALA A 198 10.34 -21.91 9.38
C ALA A 198 10.25 -22.40 7.93
N GLU A 199 9.06 -22.33 7.34
CA GLU A 199 8.78 -22.73 5.96
C GLU A 199 9.33 -21.71 4.95
N ILE A 200 9.53 -20.46 5.38
CA ILE A 200 10.03 -19.35 4.56
C ILE A 200 11.57 -19.28 4.68
N TRP A 201 12.11 -19.51 5.88
CA TRP A 201 13.51 -19.33 6.27
C TRP A 201 14.17 -20.63 6.73
N GLY A 202 14.57 -21.46 5.76
CA GLY A 202 15.29 -22.71 5.98
C GLY A 202 16.81 -22.65 5.74
N GLY A 203 17.57 -23.47 6.46
CA GLY A 203 18.94 -23.87 6.11
C GLY A 203 19.96 -22.74 5.96
N TRP A 204 20.68 -22.75 4.84
CA TRP A 204 21.81 -21.85 4.54
C TRP A 204 21.39 -20.37 4.45
N LYS A 205 20.15 -20.08 4.01
CA LYS A 205 19.63 -18.71 3.87
C LYS A 205 19.71 -17.94 5.18
N ARG A 206 19.35 -18.59 6.28
CA ARG A 206 19.42 -18.00 7.63
C ARG A 206 20.86 -17.76 8.08
N TRP A 207 21.79 -18.62 7.70
CA TRP A 207 23.21 -18.41 8.01
C TRP A 207 23.78 -17.22 7.26
N VAL A 208 23.45 -17.06 5.96
CA VAL A 208 23.86 -15.88 5.20
C VAL A 208 23.22 -14.61 5.77
N PHE A 209 21.93 -14.65 6.12
CA PHE A 209 21.26 -13.48 6.71
C PHE A 209 21.88 -13.06 8.06
N ARG A 210 22.43 -13.99 8.85
CA ARG A 210 23.17 -13.63 10.09
C ARG A 210 24.41 -12.78 9.84
N LEU A 211 24.94 -12.79 8.61
CA LEU A 211 26.07 -11.95 8.22
C LEU A 211 25.66 -10.51 7.90
N VAL A 212 24.37 -10.25 7.65
CA VAL A 212 23.86 -8.94 7.21
C VAL A 212 24.35 -7.80 8.09
N PRO A 213 24.24 -7.82 9.44
CA PRO A 213 24.75 -6.71 10.25
C PRO A 213 26.23 -6.42 10.07
N PHE A 214 27.06 -7.45 9.96
CA PHE A 214 28.50 -7.32 9.77
C PHE A 214 28.83 -6.80 8.38
N LEU A 215 28.14 -7.32 7.36
CA LEU A 215 28.25 -6.84 5.98
C LEU A 215 27.80 -5.39 5.85
N THR A 216 26.69 -5.00 6.50
CA THR A 216 26.18 -3.63 6.51
C THR A 216 27.16 -2.69 7.22
N PHE A 217 27.75 -3.12 8.34
CA PHE A 217 28.76 -2.34 9.05
C PHE A 217 30.04 -2.15 8.20
N ALA A 218 30.56 -3.23 7.61
CA ALA A 218 31.72 -3.18 6.72
C ALA A 218 31.44 -2.31 5.48
N ASN A 219 30.28 -2.49 4.84
CA ASN A 219 29.83 -1.67 3.70
C ASN A 219 29.78 -0.19 4.06
N THR A 220 29.17 0.14 5.21
CA THR A 220 29.09 1.51 5.70
C THR A 220 30.48 2.10 5.93
N GLY A 221 31.37 1.37 6.58
CA GLY A 221 32.75 1.82 6.81
C GLY A 221 33.54 2.04 5.52
N LEU A 222 33.45 1.11 4.56
CA LEU A 222 34.11 1.20 3.27
C LEU A 222 33.57 2.36 2.43
N TYR A 223 32.25 2.58 2.44
CA TYR A 223 31.62 3.71 1.76
C TYR A 223 32.06 5.05 2.38
N MET A 224 32.07 5.16 3.71
CA MET A 224 32.52 6.37 4.40
C MET A 224 34.01 6.65 4.15
N ALA A 225 34.85 5.61 4.13
CA ALA A 225 36.27 5.75 3.78
C ALA A 225 36.46 6.20 2.33
N TYR A 226 35.69 5.64 1.39
CA TYR A 226 35.68 6.07 -0.01
C TYR A 226 35.23 7.54 -0.15
N LEU A 227 34.15 7.95 0.52
CA LEU A 227 33.67 9.33 0.49
C LEU A 227 34.69 10.30 1.09
N ALA A 228 35.33 9.94 2.21
CA ALA A 228 36.37 10.75 2.83
C ALA A 228 37.60 10.89 1.91
N LEU A 229 38.02 9.79 1.26
CA LEU A 229 39.10 9.81 0.28
C LEU A 229 38.75 10.71 -0.90
N ARG A 230 37.51 10.62 -1.40
CA ARG A 230 37.02 11.48 -2.50
C ARG A 230 37.08 12.97 -2.14
N ILE A 231 36.63 13.33 -0.94
CA ILE A 231 36.72 14.71 -0.43
C ILE A 231 38.19 15.15 -0.34
N ALA A 232 39.07 14.30 0.20
CA ALA A 232 40.49 14.61 0.30
C ALA A 232 41.13 14.83 -1.08
N CYS A 233 40.83 13.97 -2.06
CA CYS A 233 41.31 14.11 -3.43
C CYS A 233 40.83 15.38 -4.11
N VAL A 234 39.58 15.82 -3.86
CA VAL A 234 39.09 17.12 -4.36
C VAL A 234 39.88 18.27 -3.76
N ILE A 235 40.10 18.27 -2.44
CA ILE A 235 40.89 19.32 -1.76
C ILE A 235 42.34 19.34 -2.29
N TRP A 236 42.97 18.19 -2.45
CA TRP A 236 44.33 18.11 -2.98
C TRP A 236 44.42 18.56 -4.43
N ALA A 237 43.45 18.20 -5.27
CA ALA A 237 43.39 18.66 -6.66
C ALA A 237 43.20 20.18 -6.74
N GLN A 238 42.35 20.76 -5.89
CA GLN A 238 42.18 22.21 -5.77
C GLN A 238 43.47 22.92 -5.40
N ASN A 239 44.15 22.43 -4.35
CA ASN A 239 45.39 23.02 -3.88
C ASN A 239 46.52 22.90 -4.92
N ALA A 240 46.57 21.80 -5.67
CA ALA A 240 47.56 21.57 -6.70
C ALA A 240 47.34 22.45 -7.95
N ALA A 241 46.07 22.69 -8.31
CA ALA A 241 45.71 23.45 -9.51
C ALA A 241 45.34 24.92 -9.23
N ASP A 242 45.42 25.36 -7.96
CA ASP A 242 45.01 26.69 -7.46
C ASP A 242 43.65 27.15 -8.03
N THR A 243 42.69 26.23 -8.07
CA THR A 243 41.37 26.48 -8.68
C THR A 243 40.27 25.75 -7.92
N THR A 244 39.04 26.25 -8.02
CA THR A 244 37.89 25.65 -7.36
C THR A 244 37.18 24.67 -8.28
N TYR A 245 37.11 23.40 -7.88
CA TYR A 245 36.43 22.33 -8.61
C TYR A 245 34.94 22.32 -8.25
N ALA A 246 34.21 23.38 -8.60
CA ALA A 246 32.81 23.57 -8.21
C ALA A 246 31.91 22.38 -8.59
N GLY A 247 32.11 21.80 -9.79
CA GLY A 247 31.35 20.62 -10.23
C GLY A 247 31.58 19.38 -9.35
N ALA A 248 32.80 19.16 -8.87
CA ALA A 248 33.12 18.05 -7.97
C ALA A 248 32.47 18.22 -6.59
N TRP A 249 32.41 19.46 -6.06
CA TRP A 249 31.70 19.76 -4.82
C TRP A 249 30.19 19.59 -4.93
N ILE A 250 29.60 20.04 -6.05
CA ILE A 250 28.18 19.81 -6.32
C ILE A 250 27.89 18.31 -6.36
N PHE A 251 28.74 17.53 -7.04
CA PHE A 251 28.60 16.06 -7.08
C PHE A 251 28.70 15.45 -5.68
N ILE A 252 29.68 15.85 -4.87
CA ILE A 252 29.80 15.38 -3.46
C ILE A 252 28.55 15.77 -2.66
N GLY A 253 28.00 16.96 -2.85
CA GLY A 253 26.76 17.37 -2.19
C GLY A 253 25.57 16.48 -2.54
N VAL A 254 25.42 16.12 -3.82
CA VAL A 254 24.41 15.16 -4.31
C VAL A 254 24.64 13.76 -3.73
N GLU A 255 25.89 13.31 -3.69
CA GLU A 255 26.25 12.02 -3.12
C GLU A 255 25.95 11.97 -1.61
N ILE A 256 26.26 13.02 -0.85
CA ILE A 256 25.91 13.13 0.58
C ILE A 256 24.38 13.13 0.77
N ALA A 257 23.64 13.87 -0.06
CA ALA A 257 22.18 13.92 0.02
C ALA A 257 21.53 12.55 -0.19
N THR A 258 22.10 11.70 -1.04
CA THR A 258 21.65 10.31 -1.24
C THR A 258 22.22 9.34 -0.21
N ALA A 259 23.41 9.61 0.33
CA ALA A 259 24.04 8.80 1.38
C ALA A 259 23.27 8.82 2.68
N ILE A 260 22.75 9.98 3.11
CA ILE A 260 22.05 10.14 4.39
C ILE A 260 20.90 9.10 4.57
N PRO A 261 19.90 9.02 3.68
CA PRO A 261 18.84 8.02 3.83
C PRO A 261 19.36 6.57 3.77
N SER A 262 20.37 6.30 2.93
CA SER A 262 21.01 4.98 2.85
C SER A 262 21.67 4.60 4.19
N LEU A 263 22.42 5.51 4.79
CA LEU A 263 23.07 5.32 6.09
C LEU A 263 22.06 5.15 7.23
N MET A 264 20.94 5.88 7.19
CA MET A 264 19.85 5.72 8.14
C MET A 264 19.19 4.35 8.01
N HIS A 265 18.91 3.91 6.78
CA HIS A 265 18.39 2.56 6.52
C HIS A 265 19.38 1.48 6.95
N ASN A 266 20.67 1.63 6.64
CA ASN A 266 21.73 0.71 7.04
C ASN A 266 21.83 0.60 8.56
N THR A 267 21.72 1.72 9.28
CA THR A 267 21.69 1.72 10.75
C THR A 267 20.56 0.86 11.27
N TRP A 268 19.37 0.92 10.64
CA TRP A 268 18.25 0.04 10.98
C TRP A 268 18.52 -1.43 10.65
N THR A 269 19.05 -1.69 9.46
CA THR A 269 19.40 -3.04 9.01
C THR A 269 20.43 -3.71 9.92
N MET A 270 21.36 -2.95 10.52
CA MET A 270 22.30 -3.48 11.52
C MET A 270 21.59 -4.04 12.77
N TRP A 271 20.39 -3.56 13.12
CA TRP A 271 19.61 -4.12 14.23
C TRP A 271 19.02 -5.51 13.94
N SER A 272 19.13 -6.01 12.71
CA SER A 272 18.83 -7.42 12.40
C SER A 272 19.68 -8.43 13.20
N MET A 273 20.72 -7.96 13.92
CA MET A 273 21.41 -8.74 14.96
C MET A 273 20.47 -9.28 16.04
N LYS A 274 19.40 -8.54 16.36
CA LYS A 274 18.45 -8.97 17.39
C LYS A 274 17.66 -10.16 16.87
N LYS A 275 17.84 -11.31 17.53
CA LYS A 275 17.15 -12.55 17.16
C LYS A 275 15.64 -12.39 17.40
N ARG A 276 14.85 -12.43 16.32
CA ARG A 276 13.40 -12.66 16.39
C ARG A 276 13.15 -14.12 16.75
N ASN A 277 12.45 -14.39 17.85
CA ASN A 277 12.10 -15.75 18.30
C ASN A 277 10.58 -15.86 18.50
N ARG A 278 9.81 -15.80 17.41
CA ARG A 278 8.36 -15.99 17.44
C ARG A 278 8.02 -17.43 17.08
N PRO A 279 7.36 -18.21 17.96
CA PRO A 279 6.95 -19.58 17.65
C PRO A 279 5.75 -19.63 16.68
N LYS A 280 5.54 -20.77 16.04
CA LYS A 280 4.29 -21.10 15.32
C LYS A 280 3.33 -21.75 16.31
N LEU A 281 2.22 -21.09 16.62
CA LEU A 281 1.26 -21.52 17.65
C LEU A 281 -0.11 -21.79 17.04
N ARG A 282 -0.89 -22.65 17.68
CA ARG A 282 -2.31 -22.87 17.36
C ARG A 282 -3.14 -22.97 18.64
N LEU A 283 -4.28 -22.29 18.66
CA LEU A 283 -5.28 -22.44 19.71
C LEU A 283 -6.10 -23.70 19.44
N THR A 284 -6.17 -24.62 20.39
CA THR A 284 -6.90 -25.89 20.30
C THR A 284 -8.16 -25.87 21.17
N GLY A 285 -9.11 -26.75 20.86
CA GLY A 285 -10.38 -26.83 21.59
C GLY A 285 -11.37 -25.72 21.25
N ASN A 286 -12.46 -25.66 22.02
CA ASN A 286 -13.59 -24.76 21.81
C ASN A 286 -13.76 -23.70 22.91
N ASP A 287 -13.05 -23.81 24.03
CA ASP A 287 -13.04 -22.77 25.07
C ASP A 287 -11.99 -21.70 24.72
N VAL A 288 -12.37 -20.81 23.81
CA VAL A 288 -11.49 -19.83 23.18
C VAL A 288 -12.03 -18.41 23.40
N PRO A 289 -11.23 -17.33 23.31
CA PRO A 289 -11.71 -15.96 23.55
C PRO A 289 -12.83 -15.53 22.59
N THR A 290 -13.62 -14.53 22.99
CA THR A 290 -14.60 -13.93 22.06
C THR A 290 -13.95 -12.96 21.08
N VAL A 291 -14.34 -13.02 19.80
CA VAL A 291 -13.78 -12.17 18.74
C VAL A 291 -14.88 -11.51 17.88
N ASP A 292 -14.73 -10.22 17.63
CA ASP A 292 -15.47 -9.48 16.60
C ASP A 292 -14.63 -9.31 15.34
N ALA A 293 -14.90 -10.10 14.30
CA ALA A 293 -14.19 -10.04 13.02
C ALA A 293 -14.90 -9.08 12.05
N PHE A 294 -14.33 -7.89 11.88
CA PHE A 294 -14.82 -6.85 10.99
C PHE A 294 -14.28 -7.02 9.58
N ILE A 295 -15.15 -6.90 8.58
CA ILE A 295 -14.77 -6.79 7.17
C ILE A 295 -15.24 -5.41 6.70
N THR A 296 -14.34 -4.56 6.27
CA THR A 296 -14.70 -3.19 5.84
C THR A 296 -14.70 -3.08 4.33
N CYS A 297 -15.80 -2.63 3.74
CA CYS A 297 -15.92 -2.30 2.32
C CYS A 297 -16.52 -0.89 2.12
N CYS A 298 -16.28 -0.30 0.95
CA CYS A 298 -16.74 1.01 0.52
C CYS A 298 -16.87 1.04 -1.02
N GLY A 299 -17.76 0.19 -1.56
CA GLY A 299 -18.11 0.16 -2.98
C GLY A 299 -17.16 -0.66 -3.86
N GLU A 300 -16.38 -1.58 -3.27
CA GLU A 300 -15.80 -2.70 -4.00
C GLU A 300 -16.90 -3.60 -4.60
N ASP A 301 -16.52 -4.43 -5.58
CA ASP A 301 -17.43 -5.38 -6.22
C ASP A 301 -18.03 -6.39 -5.23
N ASP A 302 -19.34 -6.61 -5.30
CA ASP A 302 -20.07 -7.43 -4.34
C ASP A 302 -19.52 -8.86 -4.25
N ASP A 303 -19.13 -9.49 -5.37
CA ASP A 303 -18.62 -10.86 -5.39
C ASP A 303 -17.25 -10.96 -4.72
N LEU A 304 -16.40 -9.95 -4.93
CA LEU A 304 -15.10 -9.85 -4.27
C LEU A 304 -15.26 -9.72 -2.75
N VAL A 305 -16.19 -8.88 -2.28
CA VAL A 305 -16.48 -8.73 -0.84
C VAL A 305 -17.02 -10.05 -0.28
N MET A 306 -17.95 -10.68 -1.00
CA MET A 306 -18.60 -11.91 -0.54
C MET A 306 -17.66 -13.11 -0.48
N ASP A 307 -16.60 -13.17 -1.29
CA ASP A 307 -15.55 -14.19 -1.13
C ASP A 307 -14.85 -14.09 0.22
N THR A 308 -14.49 -12.87 0.64
CA THR A 308 -13.89 -12.61 1.94
C THR A 308 -14.87 -12.93 3.08
N VAL A 309 -16.14 -12.54 2.94
CA VAL A 309 -17.19 -12.83 3.94
C VAL A 309 -17.40 -14.34 4.10
N ARG A 310 -17.52 -15.09 2.99
CA ARG A 310 -17.69 -16.55 3.04
C ARG A 310 -16.49 -17.23 3.69
N ALA A 311 -15.27 -16.84 3.34
CA ALA A 311 -14.07 -17.37 3.96
C ALA A 311 -13.96 -17.04 5.46
N ALA A 312 -14.37 -15.84 5.88
CA ALA A 312 -14.43 -15.47 7.29
C ALA A 312 -15.49 -16.27 8.07
N CYS A 313 -16.61 -16.63 7.45
CA CYS A 313 -17.62 -17.49 8.06
C CYS A 313 -17.16 -18.96 8.19
N ASP A 314 -16.27 -19.44 7.31
CA ASP A 314 -15.74 -20.82 7.29
C ASP A 314 -14.45 -21.02 8.11
N LEU A 315 -14.05 -20.02 8.91
CA LEU A 315 -12.92 -20.14 9.82
C LEU A 315 -13.09 -21.32 10.77
N ASP A 316 -11.99 -22.01 11.09
CA ASP A 316 -11.97 -23.00 12.17
C ASP A 316 -11.97 -22.24 13.51
N TYR A 317 -13.15 -21.81 13.93
CA TYR A 317 -13.39 -21.20 15.24
C TYR A 317 -14.84 -21.48 15.67
N PRO A 318 -15.12 -21.71 16.96
CA PRO A 318 -16.49 -21.99 17.41
C PRO A 318 -17.42 -20.81 17.13
N GLN A 319 -18.51 -21.02 16.39
CA GLN A 319 -19.42 -19.95 15.94
C GLN A 319 -20.09 -19.17 17.08
N ASP A 320 -20.18 -19.74 18.28
CA ASP A 320 -20.65 -19.07 19.50
C ASP A 320 -19.59 -18.17 20.15
N ARG A 321 -18.33 -18.23 19.68
CA ARG A 321 -17.19 -17.48 20.19
C ARG A 321 -16.67 -16.42 19.24
N PHE A 322 -17.20 -16.30 18.02
CA PHE A 322 -16.86 -15.18 17.15
C PHE A 322 -18.03 -14.74 16.27
N ARG A 323 -18.01 -13.46 15.92
CA ARG A 323 -18.96 -12.85 14.99
C ARG A 323 -18.21 -12.36 13.76
N VAL A 324 -18.83 -12.51 12.59
CA VAL A 324 -18.38 -11.87 11.35
C VAL A 324 -19.28 -10.67 11.10
N ILE A 325 -18.71 -9.48 11.00
CA ILE A 325 -19.47 -8.25 10.78
C ILE A 325 -18.98 -7.57 9.50
N LEU A 326 -19.83 -7.57 8.47
CA LEU A 326 -19.59 -6.78 7.26
C LEU A 326 -20.01 -5.32 7.54
N LEU A 327 -19.03 -4.44 7.53
CA LEU A 327 -19.17 -3.00 7.72
C LEU A 327 -19.15 -2.30 6.35
N ASP A 328 -20.32 -2.09 5.77
CA ASP A 328 -20.49 -1.57 4.41
C ASP A 328 -20.71 -0.04 4.39
N ASP A 329 -19.66 0.67 3.99
CA ASP A 329 -19.67 2.11 3.81
C ASP A 329 -20.22 2.54 2.43
N GLY A 330 -20.40 1.60 1.49
CA GLY A 330 -21.05 1.78 0.19
C GLY A 330 -22.56 1.61 0.23
N LYS A 331 -23.09 0.91 1.24
CA LYS A 331 -24.51 0.59 1.42
C LYS A 331 -25.10 -0.13 0.20
N SER A 332 -24.41 -1.18 -0.26
CA SER A 332 -24.82 -2.02 -1.37
C SER A 332 -26.06 -2.83 -0.99
N ALA A 333 -27.11 -2.71 -1.80
CA ALA A 333 -28.31 -3.53 -1.64
C ALA A 333 -28.00 -5.02 -1.90
N GLY A 334 -27.10 -5.31 -2.84
CA GLY A 334 -26.67 -6.67 -3.16
C GLY A 334 -25.91 -7.32 -2.01
N LEU A 335 -24.96 -6.61 -1.39
CA LEU A 335 -24.28 -7.10 -0.18
C LEU A 335 -25.24 -7.34 0.99
N GLN A 336 -26.18 -6.43 1.21
CA GLN A 336 -27.18 -6.60 2.26
C GLN A 336 -28.02 -7.86 2.06
N GLU A 337 -28.52 -8.08 0.83
CA GLU A 337 -29.30 -9.26 0.48
C GLU A 337 -28.47 -10.55 0.56
N ALA A 338 -27.25 -10.53 0.02
CA ALA A 338 -26.33 -11.67 0.04
C ALA A 338 -25.96 -12.09 1.47
N CYS A 339 -25.67 -11.12 2.34
CA CYS A 339 -25.42 -11.38 3.76
C CYS A 339 -26.66 -11.89 4.48
N ALA A 340 -27.85 -11.38 4.17
CA ALA A 340 -29.10 -11.85 4.77
C ALA A 340 -29.42 -13.31 4.39
N LYS A 341 -29.10 -13.73 3.16
CA LYS A 341 -29.21 -15.13 2.75
C LYS A 341 -28.16 -15.99 3.44
N LEU A 342 -26.91 -15.52 3.48
CA LEU A 342 -25.79 -16.27 4.06
C LEU A 342 -25.93 -16.43 5.58
N SER A 343 -26.52 -15.46 6.29
CA SER A 343 -26.73 -15.53 7.74
C SER A 343 -27.76 -16.58 8.17
N MET A 344 -28.59 -17.09 7.25
CA MET A 344 -29.44 -18.26 7.52
C MET A 344 -28.61 -19.54 7.73
N ILE A 345 -27.42 -19.60 7.15
CA ILE A 345 -26.46 -20.71 7.29
C ILE A 345 -25.43 -20.39 8.39
N TYR A 346 -25.00 -19.14 8.46
CA TYR A 346 -24.02 -18.64 9.43
C TYR A 346 -24.68 -17.61 10.36
N PRO A 347 -25.33 -18.05 11.46
CA PRO A 347 -26.06 -17.15 12.36
C PRO A 347 -25.17 -16.13 13.08
N ASN A 348 -23.85 -16.30 13.01
CA ASN A 348 -22.84 -15.39 13.53
C ASN A 348 -22.41 -14.29 12.54
N LEU A 349 -23.03 -14.21 11.34
CA LEU A 349 -22.81 -13.17 10.34
C LEU A 349 -23.79 -12.00 10.51
N TYR A 350 -23.26 -10.78 10.53
CA TYR A 350 -24.01 -9.53 10.62
C TYR A 350 -23.62 -8.58 9.49
N TYR A 351 -24.62 -7.92 8.90
CA TYR A 351 -24.42 -6.81 7.98
C TYR A 351 -24.74 -5.50 8.70
N MET A 352 -23.86 -4.51 8.56
CA MET A 352 -24.07 -3.16 9.12
C MET A 352 -23.62 -2.11 8.11
N ALA A 353 -24.42 -1.06 7.97
CA ALA A 353 -24.09 0.11 7.17
C ALA A 353 -24.43 1.37 7.95
N ARG A 354 -23.44 2.22 8.20
CA ARG A 354 -23.63 3.45 8.98
C ARG A 354 -24.30 4.55 8.17
N VAL A 355 -25.00 5.43 8.86
CA VAL A 355 -25.56 6.65 8.27
C VAL A 355 -24.43 7.67 8.06
N LYS A 356 -24.28 8.17 6.82
CA LYS A 356 -23.35 9.24 6.47
C LYS A 356 -24.12 10.55 6.32
N ILE A 357 -23.84 11.51 7.19
CA ILE A 357 -24.50 12.83 7.20
C ILE A 357 -23.79 13.76 6.19
N PRO A 358 -24.48 14.33 5.20
CA PRO A 358 -23.89 15.29 4.27
C PRO A 358 -23.22 16.46 5.00
N GLY A 359 -22.01 16.84 4.55
CA GLY A 359 -21.23 17.92 5.16
C GLY A 359 -20.46 17.55 6.42
N GLN A 360 -20.69 16.37 7.02
CA GLN A 360 -19.91 15.89 8.17
C GLN A 360 -18.83 14.89 7.73
N PRO A 361 -17.56 15.05 8.16
CA PRO A 361 -16.52 14.06 7.91
C PRO A 361 -16.87 12.73 8.57
N HIS A 362 -16.97 11.66 7.79
CA HIS A 362 -17.21 10.30 8.28
C HIS A 362 -15.92 9.50 8.51
N HIS A 363 -14.74 10.09 8.22
CA HIS A 363 -13.43 9.50 8.53
C HIS A 363 -13.16 8.10 7.94
N PHE A 364 -13.76 7.78 6.78
CA PHE A 364 -13.47 6.59 5.98
C PHE A 364 -13.40 5.30 6.82
N LYS A 365 -12.40 4.44 6.58
CA LYS A 365 -12.24 3.15 7.26
C LYS A 365 -12.13 3.28 8.78
N ALA A 366 -11.35 4.23 9.30
CA ALA A 366 -11.21 4.46 10.75
C ALA A 366 -12.56 4.73 11.42
N GLY A 367 -13.38 5.58 10.79
CA GLY A 367 -14.72 5.86 11.29
C GLY A 367 -15.66 4.67 11.16
N ASN A 368 -15.51 3.83 10.12
CA ASN A 368 -16.33 2.64 9.93
C ASN A 368 -16.00 1.56 10.98
N LEU A 369 -14.70 1.37 11.26
CA LEU A 369 -14.25 0.49 12.35
C LEU A 369 -14.75 0.97 13.71
N ASN A 370 -14.67 2.26 14.02
CA ASN A 370 -15.19 2.81 15.27
C ASN A 370 -16.71 2.64 15.38
N TYR A 371 -17.44 2.84 14.28
CA TYR A 371 -18.87 2.53 14.24
C TYR A 371 -19.15 1.06 14.56
N GLY A 372 -18.39 0.13 13.96
CA GLY A 372 -18.48 -1.29 14.29
C GLY A 372 -18.21 -1.58 15.77
N LEU A 373 -17.17 -0.97 16.35
CA LEU A 373 -16.83 -1.10 17.77
C LEU A 373 -17.98 -0.64 18.68
N ASP A 374 -18.73 0.39 18.30
CA ASP A 374 -19.88 0.87 19.05
C ASP A 374 -21.10 -0.08 18.88
N GLU A 375 -21.39 -0.53 17.66
CA GLU A 375 -22.54 -1.38 17.37
C GLU A 375 -22.45 -2.77 18.01
N VAL A 376 -21.25 -3.36 18.11
CA VAL A 376 -21.10 -4.69 18.73
C VAL A 376 -21.49 -4.73 20.21
N HIS A 377 -21.52 -3.60 20.91
CA HIS A 377 -22.03 -3.54 22.29
C HIS A 377 -23.54 -3.81 22.36
N LYS A 378 -24.28 -3.59 21.28
CA LYS A 378 -25.73 -3.80 21.19
C LYS A 378 -26.08 -5.23 20.80
N LEU A 379 -25.11 -5.99 20.28
CA LEU A 379 -25.31 -7.37 19.91
C LEU A 379 -25.37 -8.27 21.16
N PRO A 380 -26.02 -9.45 21.07
CA PRO A 380 -26.03 -10.42 22.15
C PRO A 380 -24.60 -10.72 22.63
N GLY A 381 -24.39 -10.63 23.94
CA GLY A 381 -23.10 -10.84 24.56
C GLY A 381 -22.19 -9.63 24.68
N GLY A 382 -22.60 -8.46 24.18
CA GLY A 382 -21.78 -7.25 24.21
C GLY A 382 -20.56 -7.36 23.30
N ALA A 383 -19.58 -6.48 23.50
CA ALA A 383 -18.34 -6.45 22.70
C ALA A 383 -17.45 -7.66 23.00
N GLY A 384 -16.80 -8.21 21.96
CA GLY A 384 -15.80 -9.25 22.09
C GLY A 384 -14.56 -8.79 22.85
N GLN A 385 -13.84 -9.73 23.46
CA GLN A 385 -12.58 -9.47 24.15
C GLN A 385 -11.47 -9.01 23.19
N PHE A 386 -11.55 -9.49 21.95
CA PHE A 386 -10.71 -9.09 20.84
C PHE A 386 -11.57 -8.64 19.67
N MET A 387 -11.02 -7.74 18.87
CA MET A 387 -11.52 -7.47 17.52
C MET A 387 -10.49 -7.98 16.52
N ALA A 388 -10.95 -8.42 15.36
CA ALA A 388 -10.11 -8.71 14.20
C ALA A 388 -10.63 -7.89 13.00
N ALA A 389 -9.78 -7.53 12.05
CA ALA A 389 -10.23 -6.75 10.90
C ALA A 389 -9.59 -7.24 9.60
N LEU A 390 -10.40 -7.34 8.55
CA LEU A 390 -10.02 -7.68 7.18
C LEU A 390 -10.44 -6.55 6.23
N ASP A 391 -9.58 -6.25 5.25
CA ASP A 391 -9.99 -5.51 4.06
C ASP A 391 -10.91 -6.38 3.19
N ALA A 392 -11.76 -5.72 2.39
CA ALA A 392 -12.78 -6.40 1.60
C ALA A 392 -12.23 -7.43 0.61
N ASP A 393 -10.99 -7.24 0.14
CA ASP A 393 -10.31 -8.11 -0.81
C ASP A 393 -9.36 -9.12 -0.16
N MET A 394 -9.27 -9.18 1.17
CA MET A 394 -8.31 -10.02 1.90
C MET A 394 -8.98 -11.30 2.42
N ILE A 395 -8.91 -12.36 1.63
CA ILE A 395 -9.46 -13.68 1.97
C ILE A 395 -8.62 -14.31 3.09
N PRO A 396 -9.18 -14.58 4.29
CA PRO A 396 -8.46 -15.22 5.38
C PRO A 396 -8.28 -16.72 5.15
N GLU A 397 -7.21 -17.30 5.70
CA GLU A 397 -7.04 -18.74 5.82
C GLU A 397 -7.82 -19.28 7.03
N ARG A 398 -8.25 -20.55 6.98
CA ARG A 398 -9.12 -21.16 8.01
C ARG A 398 -8.54 -21.08 9.42
N ASP A 399 -7.22 -21.16 9.54
CA ASP A 399 -6.48 -21.12 10.81
C ASP A 399 -6.28 -19.69 11.38
N TRP A 400 -6.71 -18.64 10.68
CA TRP A 400 -6.31 -17.25 10.94
C TRP A 400 -6.40 -16.83 12.42
N LEU A 401 -7.58 -16.97 13.05
CA LEU A 401 -7.76 -16.61 14.47
C LEU A 401 -7.01 -17.56 15.41
N ARG A 402 -7.03 -18.87 15.13
CA ARG A 402 -6.32 -19.89 15.92
C ARG A 402 -4.81 -19.70 15.89
N ALA A 403 -4.25 -19.12 14.83
CA ALA A 403 -2.82 -18.85 14.71
C ALA A 403 -2.40 -17.57 15.47
N ILE A 404 -3.22 -16.52 15.44
CA ILE A 404 -2.85 -15.20 15.99
C ILE A 404 -3.11 -15.11 17.50
N LEU A 405 -4.30 -15.50 17.95
CA LEU A 405 -4.75 -15.31 19.34
C LEU A 405 -3.80 -15.89 20.40
N PRO A 406 -3.18 -17.08 20.23
CA PRO A 406 -2.25 -17.63 21.22
C PRO A 406 -1.14 -16.65 21.64
N HIS A 407 -0.64 -15.84 20.72
CA HIS A 407 0.39 -14.85 21.02
C HIS A 407 -0.10 -13.74 21.96
N MET A 408 -1.38 -13.42 21.90
CA MET A 408 -2.02 -12.41 22.73
C MET A 408 -2.50 -12.96 24.07
N LEU A 409 -2.73 -14.27 24.15
CA LEU A 409 -3.07 -14.96 25.39
C LEU A 409 -1.83 -15.21 26.26
N ILE A 410 -0.69 -15.56 25.64
CA ILE A 410 0.58 -15.76 26.35
C ILE A 410 1.11 -14.45 26.94
N ASP A 411 1.03 -13.35 26.19
CA ASP A 411 1.50 -12.05 26.65
C ASP A 411 0.31 -11.11 26.85
N PRO A 412 -0.14 -10.86 28.10
CA PRO A 412 -1.28 -10.00 28.36
C PRO A 412 -1.04 -8.56 27.91
N LYS A 413 0.21 -8.12 27.73
CA LYS A 413 0.55 -6.79 27.18
C LYS A 413 0.63 -6.77 25.65
N MET A 414 0.40 -7.88 24.97
CA MET A 414 0.22 -7.88 23.52
C MET A 414 -1.15 -7.28 23.18
N ALA A 415 -1.14 -6.06 22.67
CA ALA A 415 -2.35 -5.35 22.27
C ALA A 415 -2.77 -5.70 20.84
N LEU A 416 -1.82 -5.96 19.95
CA LEU A 416 -2.12 -6.14 18.54
C LEU A 416 -1.14 -7.10 17.88
N ALA A 417 -1.64 -8.00 17.05
CA ALA A 417 -0.84 -8.94 16.29
C ALA A 417 -1.29 -8.98 14.83
N CYS A 418 -0.33 -8.92 13.91
CA CYS A 418 -0.57 -8.79 12.47
C CYS A 418 0.11 -9.89 11.69
N PRO A 419 -0.60 -10.56 10.78
CA PRO A 419 0.02 -11.39 9.76
C PRO A 419 0.54 -10.55 8.60
N PRO A 420 1.37 -11.12 7.72
CA PRO A 420 1.68 -10.53 6.42
C PRO A 420 0.42 -10.24 5.60
N GLN A 421 0.47 -9.18 4.80
CA GLN A 421 -0.42 -9.03 3.65
C GLN A 421 0.26 -9.66 2.44
N LEU A 422 -0.33 -10.72 1.91
CA LEU A 422 0.13 -11.42 0.74
C LEU A 422 -0.92 -11.30 -0.36
N PHE A 423 -0.52 -11.52 -1.61
CA PHE A 423 -1.39 -11.23 -2.75
C PHE A 423 -1.40 -12.37 -3.76
N TYR A 424 -2.57 -12.60 -4.37
CA TYR A 424 -2.75 -13.68 -5.34
C TYR A 424 -2.89 -13.22 -6.80
N ASN A 425 -3.01 -11.90 -7.04
CA ASN A 425 -3.09 -11.31 -8.38
C ASN A 425 -1.81 -10.51 -8.74
N THR A 426 -0.67 -10.85 -8.13
CA THR A 426 0.61 -10.21 -8.49
C THR A 426 1.09 -10.73 -9.84
N PRO A 427 1.35 -9.85 -10.83
CA PRO A 427 1.75 -10.27 -12.16
C PRO A 427 3.15 -10.90 -12.17
N PRO A 428 3.45 -11.77 -13.16
CA PRO A 428 4.79 -12.28 -13.39
C PRO A 428 5.83 -11.15 -13.41
N SER A 429 6.99 -11.38 -12.79
CA SER A 429 8.05 -10.41 -12.57
C SER A 429 7.73 -9.21 -11.69
N ASP A 430 6.46 -8.98 -11.32
CA ASP A 430 6.03 -7.85 -10.47
C ASP A 430 6.70 -6.50 -10.87
N PRO A 431 6.47 -6.00 -12.10
CA PRO A 431 7.19 -4.84 -12.63
C PRO A 431 7.02 -3.56 -11.79
N LEU A 432 5.92 -3.46 -11.03
CA LEU A 432 5.61 -2.33 -10.15
C LEU A 432 5.96 -2.61 -8.68
N ALA A 433 6.58 -3.75 -8.36
CA ALA A 433 6.97 -4.16 -7.00
C ALA A 433 5.81 -4.10 -5.98
N GLN A 434 4.64 -4.61 -6.36
CA GLN A 434 3.40 -4.60 -5.58
C GLN A 434 3.30 -5.70 -4.52
N SER A 435 4.08 -6.78 -4.64
CA SER A 435 4.07 -7.91 -3.71
C SER A 435 4.34 -7.56 -2.25
N LEU A 436 5.10 -6.50 -1.99
CA LEU A 436 5.59 -6.13 -0.65
C LEU A 436 6.49 -7.18 0.03
N ASP A 437 6.90 -8.25 -0.65
CA ASP A 437 7.69 -9.35 -0.07
C ASP A 437 8.96 -8.85 0.65
N PHE A 438 9.67 -7.86 0.11
CA PHE A 438 10.84 -7.30 0.81
C PHE A 438 10.46 -6.67 2.14
N PHE A 439 9.37 -5.92 2.18
CA PHE A 439 8.85 -5.35 3.42
C PHE A 439 8.39 -6.45 4.39
N VAL A 440 7.62 -7.42 3.90
CA VAL A 440 7.00 -8.49 4.69
C VAL A 440 8.02 -9.50 5.22
N HIS A 441 9.03 -9.87 4.44
CA HIS A 441 9.98 -10.93 4.79
C HIS A 441 11.31 -10.43 5.32
N VAL A 442 11.63 -9.14 5.20
CA VAL A 442 12.87 -8.56 5.74
C VAL A 442 12.56 -7.47 6.77
N ILE A 443 11.78 -6.46 6.39
CA ILE A 443 11.61 -5.25 7.21
C ILE A 443 10.75 -5.49 8.47
N GLU A 444 9.56 -6.08 8.33
CA GLU A 444 8.68 -6.35 9.47
C GLU A 444 9.29 -7.35 10.47
N PRO A 445 9.97 -8.43 10.07
CA PRO A 445 10.68 -9.29 11.02
C PRO A 445 11.78 -8.56 11.82
N ILE A 446 12.53 -7.62 11.19
CA ILE A 446 13.53 -6.80 11.90
C ILE A 446 12.83 -5.90 12.93
N LYS A 447 11.71 -5.28 12.56
CA LYS A 447 10.90 -4.45 13.46
C LYS A 447 10.31 -5.24 14.61
N ASP A 448 9.72 -6.40 14.35
CA ASP A 448 9.14 -7.28 15.36
C ASP A 448 10.20 -7.75 16.36
N ALA A 449 11.42 -8.06 15.90
CA ALA A 449 12.53 -8.35 16.81
C ALA A 449 12.77 -7.22 17.82
N LEU A 450 12.55 -5.97 17.41
CA LEU A 450 12.68 -4.75 18.22
C LEU A 450 11.39 -4.36 18.97
N GLY A 451 10.30 -5.12 18.81
CA GLY A 451 9.00 -4.84 19.42
C GLY A 451 8.22 -3.71 18.74
N VAL A 452 8.36 -3.57 17.42
CA VAL A 452 7.74 -2.52 16.60
C VAL A 452 6.95 -3.08 15.41
N ALA A 453 6.24 -4.19 15.59
CA ALA A 453 5.39 -4.69 14.52
C ALA A 453 4.31 -3.66 14.19
N TRP A 454 4.19 -3.24 12.93
CA TRP A 454 3.14 -2.31 12.53
C TRP A 454 1.84 -3.05 12.25
N CYS A 455 0.74 -2.34 12.50
CA CYS A 455 -0.51 -2.72 11.87
C CYS A 455 -0.46 -2.38 10.38
N THR A 456 -0.55 -3.40 9.54
CA THR A 456 -0.49 -3.29 8.08
C THR A 456 -1.84 -3.05 7.42
N GLY A 457 -2.93 -3.01 8.21
CA GLY A 457 -4.26 -2.60 7.75
C GLY A 457 -5.29 -3.73 7.59
N SER A 458 -4.86 -5.00 7.49
CA SER A 458 -5.76 -6.16 7.36
C SER A 458 -5.21 -7.41 8.04
N GLY A 459 -6.09 -8.33 8.40
CA GLY A 459 -5.81 -9.63 9.04
C GLY A 459 -5.32 -9.52 10.47
N TYR A 460 -5.32 -8.33 11.06
CA TYR A 460 -4.82 -8.14 12.41
C TYR A 460 -5.88 -8.46 13.45
N VAL A 461 -5.43 -8.82 14.65
CA VAL A 461 -6.25 -8.96 15.85
C VAL A 461 -5.76 -7.95 16.87
N ALA A 462 -6.70 -7.23 17.49
CA ALA A 462 -6.45 -6.25 18.53
C ALA A 462 -7.25 -6.56 19.80
N ARG A 463 -6.63 -6.36 20.96
CA ARG A 463 -7.28 -6.45 22.26
C ARG A 463 -8.22 -5.26 22.42
N ARG A 464 -9.48 -5.51 22.77
CA ARG A 464 -10.49 -4.46 22.88
C ARG A 464 -10.09 -3.39 23.91
N GLU A 465 -9.62 -3.81 25.08
CA GLU A 465 -9.11 -2.95 26.15
C GLU A 465 -8.01 -1.98 25.66
N ALA A 466 -7.04 -2.48 24.88
CA ALA A 466 -5.94 -1.65 24.40
C ALA A 466 -6.41 -0.62 23.37
N LEU A 467 -7.42 -0.93 22.57
CA LEU A 467 -8.08 0.03 21.69
C LEU A 467 -8.82 1.11 22.50
N ASP A 468 -9.56 0.72 23.52
CA ASP A 468 -10.27 1.67 24.39
C ASP A 468 -9.31 2.66 25.06
N GLU A 469 -8.15 2.19 25.53
CA GLU A 469 -7.14 3.04 26.18
C GLU A 469 -6.51 4.12 25.27
N ILE A 470 -6.46 3.86 23.95
CA ILE A 470 -5.97 4.84 22.97
C ILE A 470 -7.09 5.70 22.37
N GLY A 471 -8.34 5.46 22.76
CA GLY A 471 -9.51 6.17 22.23
C GLY A 471 -10.02 5.62 20.90
N ASN A 472 -9.94 4.30 20.71
CA ASN A 472 -10.26 3.55 19.49
C ASN A 472 -9.37 3.92 18.29
N PHE A 473 -9.83 3.68 17.05
CA PHE A 473 -9.07 4.00 15.86
C PHE A 473 -8.93 5.52 15.69
N PRO A 474 -7.71 6.04 15.45
CA PRO A 474 -7.46 7.47 15.37
C PRO A 474 -8.13 8.09 14.14
N LEU A 475 -9.06 9.02 14.39
CA LEU A 475 -9.75 9.74 13.34
C LEU A 475 -8.83 10.77 12.67
N GLY A 476 -8.96 10.91 11.35
CA GLY A 476 -8.23 11.92 10.57
C GLY A 476 -6.77 11.58 10.26
N SER A 477 -6.36 10.31 10.38
CA SER A 477 -5.13 9.80 9.74
C SER A 477 -5.47 9.12 8.42
N LEU A 478 -4.62 9.28 7.39
CA LEU A 478 -4.69 8.50 6.14
C LEU A 478 -4.02 7.11 6.26
N ALA A 479 -3.39 6.84 7.39
CA ALA A 479 -2.77 5.57 7.77
C ALA A 479 -3.19 5.27 9.23
N GLU A 480 -4.49 5.05 9.43
CA GLU A 480 -5.08 4.81 10.75
C GLU A 480 -4.51 3.56 11.42
N ASP A 481 -4.13 2.57 10.63
CA ASP A 481 -3.51 1.32 11.02
C ASP A 481 -2.15 1.53 11.73
N VAL A 482 -1.20 2.15 11.04
CA VAL A 482 0.12 2.48 11.58
C VAL A 482 -0.02 3.42 12.78
N ALA A 483 -0.94 4.39 12.70
CA ALA A 483 -1.23 5.28 13.83
C ALA A 483 -1.76 4.50 15.06
N THR A 484 -2.65 3.54 14.87
CA THR A 484 -3.22 2.70 15.94
C THR A 484 -2.14 1.92 16.66
N SER A 485 -1.35 1.13 15.92
CA SER A 485 -0.25 0.36 16.51
C SER A 485 0.79 1.25 17.21
N THR A 486 1.10 2.41 16.63
CA THR A 486 2.03 3.38 17.23
C THR A 486 1.47 3.97 18.55
N LEU A 487 0.20 4.34 18.60
CA LEU A 487 -0.44 4.83 19.83
C LEU A 487 -0.49 3.75 20.93
N MET A 488 -0.73 2.49 20.57
CA MET A 488 -0.67 1.37 21.51
C MET A 488 0.73 1.23 22.13
N LEU A 489 1.79 1.28 21.32
CA LEU A 489 3.18 1.30 21.81
C LEU A 489 3.42 2.51 22.74
N GLY A 490 2.83 3.66 22.40
CA GLY A 490 2.88 4.88 23.22
C GLY A 490 2.25 4.75 24.62
N LYS A 491 1.29 3.85 24.77
CA LYS A 491 0.64 3.45 26.04
C LYS A 491 1.33 2.27 26.73
N GLY A 492 2.45 1.79 26.21
CA GLY A 492 3.25 0.71 26.82
C GLY A 492 2.74 -0.69 26.48
N TRP A 493 1.79 -0.81 25.56
CA TRP A 493 1.42 -2.09 24.97
C TRP A 493 2.48 -2.59 23.99
N LYS A 494 2.39 -3.86 23.64
CA LYS A 494 3.26 -4.53 22.66
C LYS A 494 2.47 -4.88 21.40
N THR A 495 3.19 -4.93 20.30
CA THR A 495 2.70 -5.44 19.02
C THR A 495 3.53 -6.61 18.53
N ALA A 496 2.94 -7.51 17.75
CA ALA A 496 3.63 -8.65 17.16
C ALA A 496 3.35 -8.83 15.67
N PHE A 497 4.36 -9.25 14.93
CA PHE A 497 4.24 -9.71 13.56
C PHE A 497 4.25 -11.23 13.54
N ILE A 498 3.19 -11.85 13.03
CA ILE A 498 3.04 -13.30 12.91
C ILE A 498 3.38 -13.69 11.48
N HIS A 499 4.55 -14.28 11.26
CA HIS A 499 5.14 -14.45 9.92
C HIS A 499 4.60 -15.72 9.23
N GLU A 500 3.28 -15.88 9.23
CA GLU A 500 2.55 -16.98 8.59
C GLU A 500 1.61 -16.44 7.50
N PRO A 501 1.46 -17.14 6.37
CA PRO A 501 0.56 -16.71 5.30
C PRO A 501 -0.91 -16.96 5.68
N LEU A 502 -1.51 -16.06 6.48
CA LEU A 502 -2.86 -16.25 7.06
C LEU A 502 -3.97 -15.49 6.33
N GLN A 503 -3.64 -14.68 5.33
CA GLN A 503 -4.59 -14.00 4.46
C GLN A 503 -3.95 -13.73 3.10
N PHE A 504 -4.78 -13.60 2.07
CA PHE A 504 -4.35 -13.26 0.72
C PHE A 504 -5.36 -12.32 0.06
N GLY A 505 -4.87 -11.20 -0.47
CA GLY A 505 -5.71 -10.23 -1.17
C GLY A 505 -5.23 -9.83 -2.54
N THR A 506 -5.66 -8.65 -2.99
CA THR A 506 -5.37 -8.14 -4.33
C THR A 506 -4.50 -6.89 -4.31
N VAL A 507 -3.63 -6.75 -5.31
CA VAL A 507 -2.91 -5.52 -5.60
C VAL A 507 -3.67 -4.73 -6.67
N PRO A 508 -3.47 -3.40 -6.76
CA PRO A 508 -4.07 -2.58 -7.82
C PRO A 508 -3.81 -3.14 -9.23
N GLU A 509 -4.85 -3.17 -10.06
CA GLU A 509 -4.80 -3.74 -11.40
C GLU A 509 -4.11 -2.84 -12.43
N ASP A 510 -4.03 -1.54 -12.16
CA ASP A 510 -3.45 -0.56 -13.07
C ASP A 510 -2.40 0.37 -12.42
N TYR A 511 -1.64 1.05 -13.27
CA TYR A 511 -0.58 1.97 -12.87
C TYR A 511 -1.12 3.13 -12.01
N GLY A 512 -2.30 3.65 -12.35
CA GLY A 512 -2.93 4.76 -11.65
C GLY A 512 -3.33 4.41 -10.22
N GLY A 513 -3.95 3.24 -10.03
CA GLY A 513 -4.30 2.69 -8.73
C GLY A 513 -3.07 2.42 -7.87
N HIS A 514 -2.01 1.89 -8.47
CA HIS A 514 -0.72 1.72 -7.81
C HIS A 514 -0.15 3.06 -7.29
N LEU A 515 -0.08 4.09 -8.13
CA LEU A 515 0.42 5.40 -7.72
C LEU A 515 -0.40 6.02 -6.59
N LYS A 516 -1.74 5.96 -6.69
CA LYS A 516 -2.64 6.47 -5.65
C LYS A 516 -2.43 5.74 -4.32
N GLN A 517 -2.23 4.42 -4.38
CA GLN A 517 -1.98 3.63 -3.17
C GLN A 517 -0.69 4.04 -2.48
N ARG A 518 0.41 4.10 -3.22
CA ARG A 518 1.74 4.37 -2.66
C ARG A 518 1.90 5.82 -2.16
N THR A 519 1.37 6.79 -2.90
CA THR A 519 1.42 8.20 -2.49
C THR A 519 0.57 8.45 -1.25
N ARG A 520 -0.61 7.84 -1.14
CA ARG A 520 -1.44 7.90 0.08
C ARG A 520 -0.73 7.33 1.30
N TRP A 521 -0.07 6.17 1.18
CA TRP A 521 0.72 5.61 2.28
C TRP A 521 1.85 6.53 2.73
N ALA A 522 2.54 7.18 1.78
CA ALA A 522 3.59 8.14 2.11
C ALA A 522 3.04 9.38 2.84
N ILE A 523 1.92 9.96 2.36
CA ILE A 523 1.27 11.08 3.06
C ILE A 523 0.83 10.65 4.46
N GLY A 524 0.13 9.52 4.58
CA GLY A 524 -0.38 9.04 5.87
C GLY A 524 0.72 8.77 6.89
N THR A 525 1.86 8.24 6.45
CA THR A 525 3.05 8.04 7.29
C THR A 525 3.60 9.37 7.80
N VAL A 526 3.81 10.35 6.91
CA VAL A 526 4.36 11.65 7.29
C VAL A 526 3.39 12.45 8.15
N ASP A 527 2.10 12.46 7.81
CA ASP A 527 1.04 13.12 8.56
C ASP A 527 0.92 12.59 10.00
N THR A 528 0.85 11.27 10.14
CA THR A 528 0.83 10.59 11.44
C THR A 528 2.07 10.94 12.25
N SER A 529 3.23 11.01 11.59
CA SER A 529 4.50 11.33 12.25
C SER A 529 4.51 12.77 12.79
N PHE A 530 4.02 13.75 12.03
CA PHE A 530 3.87 15.12 12.55
C PHE A 530 2.93 15.17 13.76
N LYS A 531 1.79 14.48 13.71
CA LYS A 531 0.81 14.40 14.82
C LYS A 531 1.37 13.72 16.08
N LEU A 532 2.43 12.92 15.93
CA LEU A 532 3.11 12.20 17.01
C LEU A 532 4.50 12.76 17.32
N ASN A 533 4.84 13.97 16.86
CA ASN A 533 6.17 14.58 17.02
C ASN A 533 7.32 13.64 16.61
N PHE A 534 7.16 12.99 15.46
CA PHE A 534 8.07 11.98 14.92
C PHE A 534 8.38 10.81 15.88
N CYS A 535 7.47 10.54 16.82
CA CYS A 535 7.65 9.59 17.93
C CYS A 535 8.84 9.90 18.86
N LEU A 536 9.38 11.12 18.80
CA LEU A 536 10.55 11.49 19.59
C LEU A 536 10.18 11.93 21.02
N TRP A 537 9.09 12.68 21.19
CA TRP A 537 8.63 13.17 22.50
C TRP A 537 7.11 13.39 22.57
N GLY A 538 6.59 13.62 23.77
CA GLY A 538 5.17 13.89 24.04
C GLY A 538 4.44 12.72 24.70
N ASP A 539 3.26 13.01 25.26
CA ASP A 539 2.50 12.06 26.09
C ASP A 539 2.04 10.82 25.31
N LYS A 540 1.68 11.01 24.04
CA LYS A 540 1.22 9.95 23.14
C LYS A 540 2.26 8.87 22.85
N VAL A 541 3.54 9.13 23.12
CA VAL A 541 4.65 8.20 22.86
C VAL A 541 5.48 7.93 24.11
N ARG A 542 5.03 8.42 25.29
CA ARG A 542 5.81 8.44 26.53
C ARG A 542 6.35 7.06 26.94
N GLN A 543 5.55 6.01 26.78
CA GLN A 543 5.92 4.66 27.21
C GLN A 543 6.66 3.85 26.13
N MET A 544 6.94 4.43 24.96
CA MET A 544 7.75 3.77 23.95
C MET A 544 9.20 3.61 24.41
N THR A 545 9.77 2.44 24.12
CA THR A 545 11.20 2.17 24.20
C THR A 545 11.99 3.01 23.18
N THR A 546 13.30 3.17 23.41
CA THR A 546 14.18 3.88 22.48
C THR A 546 14.15 3.28 21.06
N ALA A 547 14.09 1.95 20.94
CA ALA A 547 14.03 1.28 19.64
C ALA A 547 12.72 1.59 18.89
N GLN A 548 11.58 1.63 19.60
CA GLN A 548 10.27 1.98 19.04
C GLN A 548 10.25 3.44 18.57
N ARG A 549 10.78 4.37 19.38
CA ARG A 549 10.90 5.80 19.01
C ARG A 549 11.77 5.99 17.78
N PHE A 550 12.93 5.33 17.76
CA PHE A 550 13.86 5.40 16.64
C PHE A 550 13.23 4.84 15.36
N SER A 551 12.46 3.74 15.45
CA SER A 551 11.72 3.19 14.32
C SER A 551 10.71 4.20 13.76
N GLY A 552 9.86 4.78 14.62
CA GLY A 552 8.87 5.78 14.21
C GLY A 552 9.52 6.99 13.53
N PHE A 553 10.60 7.51 14.11
CA PHE A 553 11.38 8.60 13.52
C PHE A 553 11.97 8.23 12.16
N LEU A 554 12.67 7.09 12.09
CA LEU A 554 13.38 6.64 10.91
C LEU A 554 12.47 6.54 9.69
N TYR A 555 11.36 5.83 9.80
CA TYR A 555 10.50 5.59 8.64
C TYR A 555 9.79 6.86 8.17
N ALA A 556 9.44 7.75 9.10
CA ALA A 556 8.94 9.08 8.78
C ALA A 556 9.97 9.89 7.98
N SER A 557 11.22 9.91 8.46
CA SER A 557 12.31 10.61 7.79
C SER A 557 12.61 10.00 6.42
N LEU A 558 12.63 8.67 6.29
CA LEU A 558 12.85 7.97 5.01
C LEU A 558 11.81 8.37 3.95
N SER A 559 10.54 8.54 4.32
CA SER A 559 9.53 9.06 3.39
C SER A 559 9.84 10.48 2.93
N MET A 560 10.31 11.36 3.83
CA MET A 560 10.69 12.74 3.46
C MET A 560 11.99 12.80 2.64
N TYR A 561 12.92 11.87 2.85
CA TYR A 561 14.18 11.80 2.10
C TYR A 561 13.98 11.51 0.61
N THR A 562 12.80 11.04 0.18
CA THR A 562 12.51 10.92 -1.26
C THR A 562 12.57 12.27 -1.97
N ILE A 563 12.40 13.39 -1.26
CA ILE A 563 12.59 14.75 -1.79
C ILE A 563 14.05 14.97 -2.16
N LEU A 564 14.98 14.67 -1.24
CA LEU A 564 16.42 14.81 -1.48
C LEU A 564 16.91 13.83 -2.56
N LEU A 565 16.40 12.60 -2.55
CA LEU A 565 16.67 11.62 -3.62
C LEU A 565 16.20 12.14 -4.98
N THR A 566 15.00 12.71 -5.06
CA THR A 566 14.45 13.25 -6.30
C THR A 566 15.26 14.45 -6.82
N ILE A 567 15.66 15.37 -5.94
CA ILE A 567 16.56 16.48 -6.30
C ILE A 567 17.89 15.93 -6.84
N SER A 568 18.42 14.89 -6.18
CA SER A 568 19.66 14.23 -6.59
C SER A 568 19.53 13.59 -7.97
N LEU A 569 18.39 12.95 -8.28
CA LEU A 569 18.11 12.45 -9.62
C LEU A 569 18.22 13.60 -10.65
N PHE A 570 17.51 14.71 -10.47
CA PHE A 570 17.57 15.83 -11.42
C PHE A 570 18.96 16.45 -11.59
N ALA A 571 19.83 16.38 -10.57
CA ALA A 571 21.19 16.90 -10.66
C ALA A 571 22.09 16.06 -11.58
N ILE A 572 21.87 14.74 -11.69
CA ILE A 572 22.73 13.82 -12.47
C ILE A 572 22.90 14.23 -13.94
N PRO A 573 21.84 14.39 -14.75
CA PRO A 573 22.01 14.76 -16.16
C PRO A 573 22.65 16.14 -16.32
N ILE A 574 22.35 17.08 -15.41
CA ILE A 574 22.95 18.42 -15.43
C ILE A 574 24.47 18.32 -15.23
N ILE A 575 24.89 17.57 -14.22
CA ILE A 575 26.31 17.37 -13.89
C ILE A 575 27.05 16.67 -15.05
N LEU A 576 26.42 15.69 -15.70
CA LEU A 576 26.98 15.05 -16.89
C LEU A 576 27.11 16.04 -18.07
N ILE A 577 26.12 16.90 -18.30
CA ILE A 577 26.15 17.93 -19.37
C ILE A 577 27.21 19.00 -19.11
N MET A 578 27.58 19.28 -17.85
CA MET A 578 28.63 20.25 -17.52
C MET A 578 30.00 19.86 -18.12
N GLN A 579 30.20 18.59 -18.52
CA GLN A 579 31.42 18.09 -19.18
C GLN A 579 32.69 18.44 -18.40
N LYS A 580 32.58 18.42 -17.06
CA LYS A 580 33.70 18.55 -16.13
C LYS A 580 34.01 17.17 -15.55
N PRO A 581 35.27 16.89 -15.16
CA PRO A 581 35.60 15.66 -14.47
C PRO A 581 34.80 15.57 -13.18
N LEU A 582 34.06 14.47 -13.02
CA LEU A 582 33.23 14.19 -11.83
C LEU A 582 34.08 13.70 -10.67
N VAL A 583 35.25 13.16 -10.99
CA VAL A 583 36.24 12.66 -10.06
C VAL A 583 37.50 13.50 -10.20
N ALA A 584 37.73 14.37 -9.22
CA ALA A 584 38.94 15.18 -9.15
C ALA A 584 40.04 14.40 -8.40
N TYR A 585 41.26 14.51 -8.92
CA TYR A 585 42.47 13.92 -8.36
C TYR A 585 43.66 14.79 -8.78
N ALA A 586 44.74 14.79 -7.98
CA ALA A 586 45.95 15.55 -8.27
C ALA A 586 47.05 14.70 -8.96
N THR A 587 47.08 13.40 -8.69
CA THR A 587 48.09 12.47 -9.23
C THR A 587 47.47 11.14 -9.62
N ASP A 588 48.10 10.42 -10.55
CA ASP A 588 47.65 9.09 -11.00
C ASP A 588 47.51 8.09 -9.84
N GLU A 589 48.38 8.18 -8.82
CA GLU A 589 48.29 7.37 -7.61
C GLU A 589 46.99 7.62 -6.84
N GLN A 590 46.56 8.88 -6.72
CA GLN A 590 45.28 9.21 -6.07
C GLN A 590 44.09 8.64 -6.87
N LEU A 591 44.15 8.69 -8.20
CA LEU A 591 43.12 8.07 -9.04
C LEU A 591 43.05 6.56 -8.81
N ARG A 592 44.20 5.87 -8.73
CA ARG A 592 44.27 4.44 -8.39
C ARG A 592 43.68 4.14 -7.01
N TRP A 593 43.96 4.97 -6.00
CA TRP A 593 43.35 4.81 -4.67
C TRP A 593 41.84 4.95 -4.70
N LEU A 594 41.32 5.96 -5.43
CA LEU A 594 39.89 6.17 -5.59
C LEU A 594 39.22 4.98 -6.28
N ILE A 595 39.81 4.44 -7.34
CA ILE A 595 39.32 3.24 -8.03
C ILE A 595 39.24 2.05 -7.07
N ARG A 596 40.29 1.80 -6.29
CA ARG A 596 40.35 0.65 -5.36
C ARG A 596 39.38 0.79 -4.20
N ALA A 597 39.23 2.00 -3.66
CA ALA A 597 38.25 2.30 -2.62
C ALA A 597 36.81 2.20 -3.15
N CYS A 598 36.56 2.69 -4.37
CA CYS A 598 35.27 2.56 -5.06
C CYS A 598 34.92 1.08 -5.27
N PHE A 599 35.86 0.27 -5.77
CA PHE A 599 35.68 -1.17 -5.91
C PHE A 599 35.30 -1.83 -4.58
N ALA A 600 36.05 -1.56 -3.51
CA ALA A 600 35.76 -2.13 -2.20
C ALA A 600 34.36 -1.76 -1.70
N SER A 601 33.96 -0.49 -1.85
CA SER A 601 32.61 -0.02 -1.50
C SER A 601 31.53 -0.68 -2.34
N VAL A 602 31.70 -0.74 -3.67
CA VAL A 602 30.70 -1.35 -4.57
C VAL A 602 30.55 -2.83 -4.29
N ILE A 603 31.64 -3.61 -4.27
CA ILE A 603 31.55 -5.06 -4.05
C ILE A 603 30.97 -5.37 -2.66
N SER A 604 31.35 -4.60 -1.63
CA SER A 604 30.75 -4.75 -0.30
C SER A 604 29.25 -4.45 -0.30
N ASN A 605 28.79 -3.43 -1.03
CA ASN A 605 27.37 -3.12 -1.13
C ASN A 605 26.60 -4.26 -1.83
N ARG A 606 27.15 -4.78 -2.93
CA ARG A 606 26.56 -5.88 -3.71
C ARG A 606 26.42 -7.16 -2.88
N LEU A 607 27.43 -7.50 -2.07
CA LEU A 607 27.37 -8.63 -1.14
C LEU A 607 26.35 -8.40 -0.02
N CYS A 608 26.26 -7.18 0.49
CA CYS A 608 25.27 -6.81 1.50
C CYS A 608 23.83 -6.92 0.95
N GLU A 609 23.57 -6.40 -0.26
CA GLU A 609 22.28 -6.52 -0.95
C GLU A 609 21.91 -7.99 -1.18
N PHE A 610 22.85 -8.81 -1.66
CA PHE A 610 22.64 -10.24 -1.83
C PHE A 610 22.20 -10.90 -0.51
N ALA A 611 22.95 -10.68 0.57
CA ALA A 611 22.64 -11.25 1.87
C ALA A 611 21.29 -10.76 2.44
N LEU A 612 21.00 -9.46 2.28
CA LEU A 612 19.79 -8.81 2.80
C LEU A 612 18.53 -9.27 2.07
N PHE A 613 18.61 -9.53 0.77
CA PHE A 613 17.43 -9.81 -0.07
C PHE A 613 17.02 -11.28 -0.11
N ILE A 614 17.90 -12.21 0.31
CA ILE A 614 17.63 -13.65 0.33
C ILE A 614 16.27 -14.03 0.96
N PRO A 615 15.86 -13.48 2.11
CA PRO A 615 14.56 -13.79 2.73
C PRO A 615 13.34 -13.57 1.83
N ALA A 616 13.34 -12.48 1.07
CA ALA A 616 12.26 -12.12 0.16
C ALA A 616 12.48 -12.68 -1.27
N GLY A 617 13.65 -13.26 -1.53
CA GLY A 617 14.16 -13.53 -2.87
C GLY A 617 15.01 -12.37 -3.38
N TYR A 618 16.21 -12.70 -3.86
CA TYR A 618 17.20 -11.72 -4.33
C TYR A 618 16.63 -10.77 -5.39
N HIS A 619 15.96 -11.31 -6.42
CA HIS A 619 15.35 -10.51 -7.48
C HIS A 619 14.23 -9.60 -6.96
N THR A 620 13.46 -10.06 -5.97
CA THR A 620 12.40 -9.25 -5.36
C THR A 620 12.99 -8.06 -4.61
N GLY A 621 14.09 -8.26 -3.89
CA GLY A 621 14.83 -7.15 -3.27
C GLY A 621 15.41 -6.17 -4.29
N GLN A 622 16.01 -6.67 -5.37
CA GLN A 622 16.51 -5.81 -6.47
C GLN A 622 15.39 -4.99 -7.11
N ARG A 623 14.22 -5.59 -7.36
CA ARG A 623 13.03 -4.85 -7.82
C ARG A 623 12.59 -3.80 -6.82
N GLY A 624 12.64 -4.10 -5.52
CA GLY A 624 12.38 -3.14 -4.46
C GLY A 624 13.31 -1.91 -4.52
N SER A 625 14.61 -2.11 -4.73
CA SER A 625 15.57 -1.00 -4.90
C SER A 625 15.25 -0.14 -6.12
N ARG A 626 14.90 -0.76 -7.25
CA ARG A 626 14.51 -0.05 -8.48
C ARG A 626 13.21 0.72 -8.30
N TYR A 627 12.25 0.11 -7.59
CA TYR A 627 11.00 0.75 -7.19
C TYR A 627 11.21 2.03 -6.41
N GLN A 628 12.15 2.04 -5.45
CA GLN A 628 12.45 3.25 -4.69
C GLN A 628 12.91 4.41 -5.58
N LEU A 629 13.70 4.14 -6.63
CA LEU A 629 14.19 5.16 -7.54
C LEU A 629 13.06 5.74 -8.42
N TRP A 630 12.26 4.88 -9.06
CA TRP A 630 11.23 5.39 -9.97
C TRP A 630 10.00 5.95 -9.24
N MET A 631 9.71 5.49 -8.03
CA MET A 631 8.64 6.08 -7.22
C MET A 631 9.03 7.35 -6.48
N SER A 632 10.34 7.63 -6.29
CA SER A 632 10.78 8.78 -5.50
C SER A 632 10.16 10.10 -5.97
N PRO A 633 10.07 10.41 -7.28
CA PRO A 633 9.58 11.72 -7.72
C PRO A 633 8.08 11.90 -7.50
N TYR A 634 7.30 10.82 -7.60
CA TYR A 634 5.88 10.82 -7.27
C TYR A 634 5.64 11.07 -5.79
N ILE A 635 6.38 10.36 -4.94
CA ILE A 635 6.30 10.54 -3.48
C ILE A 635 6.76 11.95 -3.10
N ALA A 636 7.88 12.42 -3.63
CA ALA A 636 8.42 13.75 -3.36
C ALA A 636 7.44 14.85 -3.74
N LEU A 637 6.90 14.80 -4.97
CA LEU A 637 5.93 15.78 -5.45
C LEU A 637 4.67 15.80 -4.59
N CYS A 638 4.20 14.61 -4.19
CA CYS A 638 3.03 14.48 -3.32
C CYS A 638 3.28 15.09 -1.94
N LEU A 639 4.41 14.78 -1.29
CA LEU A 639 4.77 15.36 0.01
C LEU A 639 4.96 16.87 -0.05
N ILE A 640 5.62 17.37 -1.10
CA ILE A 640 5.81 18.81 -1.32
C ILE A 640 4.45 19.51 -1.44
N ARG A 641 3.52 18.96 -2.24
CA ARG A 641 2.17 19.53 -2.39
C ARG A 641 1.34 19.46 -1.12
N SER A 642 1.46 18.39 -0.34
CA SER A 642 0.65 18.21 0.87
C SER A 642 1.15 19.00 2.08
N PHE A 643 2.47 19.19 2.22
CA PHE A 643 3.06 19.74 3.46
C PHE A 643 3.88 21.01 3.28
N ILE A 644 4.33 21.36 2.07
CA ILE A 644 5.28 22.46 1.84
C ILE A 644 4.64 23.60 1.04
N LEU A 645 3.96 23.29 -0.07
CA LEU A 645 3.43 24.31 -0.97
C LEU A 645 2.11 24.91 -0.44
N PRO A 646 1.93 26.24 -0.50
CA PRO A 646 0.63 26.84 -0.28
C PRO A 646 -0.33 26.51 -1.43
N THR A 647 -1.64 26.60 -1.18
CA THR A 647 -2.68 26.21 -2.15
C THR A 647 -2.61 26.95 -3.48
N TRP A 648 -2.19 28.23 -3.48
CA TRP A 648 -2.02 29.03 -4.70
C TRP A 648 -0.82 28.61 -5.56
N LEU A 649 0.13 27.84 -5.02
CA LEU A 649 1.22 27.18 -5.75
C LEU A 649 0.91 25.73 -6.10
N GLY A 650 -0.37 25.33 -6.01
CA GLY A 650 -0.79 23.95 -6.23
C GLY A 650 -0.58 23.05 -5.02
N GLY A 651 -0.47 23.62 -3.82
CA GLY A 651 -0.60 22.87 -2.58
C GLY A 651 -1.97 22.20 -2.49
N GLN A 652 -2.01 20.96 -2.00
CA GLN A 652 -3.22 20.14 -1.96
C GLN A 652 -3.54 19.76 -0.52
N THR A 653 -4.81 19.92 -0.13
CA THR A 653 -5.30 19.36 1.10
C THR A 653 -5.34 17.83 0.99
N GLN A 654 -5.11 17.16 2.12
CA GLN A 654 -5.14 15.71 2.21
C GLN A 654 -6.56 15.20 1.92
N ALA A 655 -6.82 14.80 0.67
CA ALA A 655 -8.09 14.20 0.26
C ALA A 655 -7.91 12.69 0.13
N PHE A 656 -8.80 11.92 0.76
CA PHE A 656 -8.82 10.47 0.66
C PHE A 656 -9.89 10.02 -0.32
N LYS A 657 -9.52 9.10 -1.21
CA LYS A 657 -10.45 8.31 -2.00
C LYS A 657 -10.14 6.82 -1.77
N PRO A 658 -11.13 5.99 -1.40
CA PRO A 658 -10.92 4.54 -1.28
C PRO A 658 -10.36 4.00 -2.59
N THR A 659 -9.37 3.12 -2.50
CA THR A 659 -8.62 2.65 -3.69
C THR A 659 -9.14 1.33 -4.23
N GLY A 660 -9.76 0.49 -3.37
CA GLY A 660 -10.43 -0.75 -3.80
C GLY A 660 -11.65 -0.51 -4.69
N SER A 661 -12.36 0.60 -4.52
CA SER A 661 -13.53 0.96 -5.35
C SER A 661 -13.21 1.73 -6.63
N LEU A 662 -11.93 1.85 -7.00
CA LEU A 662 -11.53 2.47 -8.27
C LEU A 662 -11.39 1.40 -9.35
N GLY A 663 -12.34 1.38 -10.29
CA GLY A 663 -12.19 0.60 -11.52
C GLY A 663 -10.93 1.02 -12.29
N SER A 664 -10.33 0.05 -12.99
CA SER A 664 -9.14 0.29 -13.80
C SER A 664 -9.48 1.14 -15.03
N ALA A 665 -8.78 2.27 -15.20
CA ALA A 665 -9.09 3.22 -16.28
C ALA A 665 -8.58 2.75 -17.65
N LEU A 666 -7.51 1.94 -17.64
CA LEU A 666 -6.79 1.51 -18.84
C LEU A 666 -6.88 0.00 -19.12
N ASN A 667 -7.40 -0.78 -18.17
CA ASN A 667 -7.55 -2.25 -18.22
C ASN A 667 -6.25 -2.94 -18.63
N GLU A 668 -5.14 -2.47 -18.06
CA GLU A 668 -3.79 -2.79 -18.51
C GLU A 668 -3.50 -4.30 -18.47
N ARG A 669 -4.07 -5.01 -17.49
CA ARG A 669 -3.83 -6.45 -17.27
C ARG A 669 -4.77 -7.38 -18.01
N ASP A 670 -5.88 -6.85 -18.54
CA ASP A 670 -6.88 -7.66 -19.25
C ASP A 670 -6.54 -7.73 -20.73
N ALA A 671 -6.32 -8.92 -21.28
CA ALA A 671 -5.96 -9.08 -22.69
C ALA A 671 -7.03 -8.57 -23.68
N LYS A 672 -8.32 -8.62 -23.30
CA LYS A 672 -9.47 -8.24 -24.14
C LYS A 672 -9.84 -6.77 -23.96
N LEU A 673 -9.87 -6.28 -22.73
CA LEU A 673 -10.35 -4.92 -22.40
C LEU A 673 -9.24 -3.86 -22.40
N ARG A 674 -7.97 -4.26 -22.46
CA ARG A 674 -6.79 -3.37 -22.53
C ARG A 674 -6.93 -2.32 -23.61
N LYS A 675 -6.85 -1.05 -23.22
CA LYS A 675 -6.83 0.06 -24.18
C LYS A 675 -5.57 -0.01 -25.06
N ASN A 676 -5.64 0.48 -26.29
CA ASN A 676 -4.51 0.46 -27.22
C ASN A 676 -3.27 1.21 -26.68
N MET A 677 -2.10 0.91 -27.25
CA MET A 677 -0.82 1.45 -26.78
C MET A 677 -0.77 2.97 -26.75
N PHE A 678 -1.38 3.66 -27.73
CA PHE A 678 -1.42 5.13 -27.75
C PHE A 678 -2.15 5.71 -26.54
N ARG A 679 -3.34 5.18 -26.21
CA ARG A 679 -4.10 5.62 -25.03
C ARG A 679 -3.36 5.32 -23.73
N ARG A 680 -2.66 4.19 -23.65
CA ARG A 680 -1.82 3.85 -22.48
C ARG A 680 -0.64 4.79 -22.33
N LEU A 681 0.11 5.03 -23.40
CA LEU A 681 1.22 5.98 -23.41
C LEU A 681 0.75 7.38 -23.02
N TRP A 682 -0.37 7.84 -23.59
CA TRP A 682 -0.95 9.13 -23.21
C TRP A 682 -1.36 9.16 -21.73
N GLY A 683 -2.10 8.15 -21.25
CA GLY A 683 -2.54 8.07 -19.88
C GLY A 683 -1.37 8.02 -18.88
N ILE A 684 -0.38 7.18 -19.12
CA ILE A 684 0.73 6.98 -18.18
C ILE A 684 1.75 8.12 -18.27
N LEU A 685 2.19 8.50 -19.48
CA LEU A 685 3.20 9.55 -19.62
C LEU A 685 2.65 10.94 -19.30
N ILE A 686 1.43 11.26 -19.74
CA ILE A 686 0.85 12.60 -19.56
C ILE A 686 0.03 12.67 -18.28
N ASN A 687 -1.05 11.88 -18.16
CA ASN A 687 -2.00 12.03 -17.04
C ASN A 687 -1.37 11.60 -15.71
N TYR A 688 -0.56 10.54 -15.72
CA TYR A 688 0.20 10.08 -14.55
C TYR A 688 1.65 10.59 -14.52
N MET A 689 1.94 11.64 -15.30
CA MET A 689 3.21 12.37 -15.30
C MET A 689 4.46 11.52 -15.57
N ALA A 690 4.37 10.29 -16.10
CA ALA A 690 5.55 9.49 -16.38
C ALA A 690 6.44 10.03 -17.52
N LEU A 691 6.04 11.12 -18.19
CA LEU A 691 6.86 11.84 -19.17
C LEU A 691 8.19 12.30 -18.56
N PHE A 692 8.24 12.64 -17.26
CA PHE A 692 9.50 13.02 -16.64
C PHE A 692 10.53 11.87 -16.68
N HIS A 693 10.08 10.62 -16.55
CA HIS A 693 10.97 9.45 -16.64
C HIS A 693 11.60 9.36 -18.02
N LEU A 694 10.78 9.50 -19.07
CA LEU A 694 11.24 9.50 -20.46
C LEU A 694 12.25 10.63 -20.69
N ALA A 695 11.93 11.85 -20.25
CA ALA A 695 12.81 13.01 -20.37
C ALA A 695 14.13 12.78 -19.62
N PHE A 696 14.08 12.28 -18.39
CA PHE A 696 15.27 11.99 -17.58
C PHE A 696 16.18 10.98 -18.28
N VAL A 697 15.63 9.84 -18.71
CA VAL A 697 16.41 8.77 -19.35
C VAL A 697 17.06 9.31 -20.62
N TYR A 698 16.29 10.02 -21.46
CA TYR A 698 16.81 10.59 -22.69
C TYR A 698 17.91 11.63 -22.43
N LEU A 699 17.68 12.59 -21.53
CA LEU A 699 18.66 13.62 -21.19
C LEU A 699 19.95 13.01 -20.63
N THR A 700 19.83 12.00 -19.78
CA THR A 700 20.99 11.31 -19.20
C THR A 700 21.79 10.57 -20.26
N LEU A 701 21.12 9.83 -21.16
CA LEU A 701 21.80 9.13 -22.25
C LEU A 701 22.49 10.09 -23.23
N VAL A 702 21.81 11.18 -23.61
CA VAL A 702 22.42 12.25 -24.43
C VAL A 702 23.62 12.86 -23.73
N ALA A 703 23.53 13.15 -22.43
CA ALA A 703 24.64 13.69 -21.65
C ALA A 703 25.86 12.75 -21.63
N VAL A 704 25.63 11.44 -21.45
CA VAL A 704 26.67 10.40 -21.52
C VAL A 704 27.30 10.36 -22.91
N VAL A 705 26.50 10.36 -23.99
CA VAL A 705 27.01 10.38 -25.37
C VAL A 705 27.85 11.63 -25.64
N LEU A 706 27.36 12.81 -25.30
CA LEU A 706 28.08 14.08 -25.52
C LEU A 706 29.40 14.13 -24.76
N THR A 707 29.39 13.68 -23.50
CA THR A 707 30.60 13.64 -22.67
C THR A 707 31.61 12.62 -23.17
N SER A 708 31.12 11.47 -23.65
CA SER A 708 31.98 10.44 -24.26
C SER A 708 32.59 10.94 -25.56
N PHE A 709 31.78 11.51 -26.44
CA PHE A 709 32.23 12.09 -27.71
C PHE A 709 33.30 13.17 -27.47
N ARG A 710 33.07 14.09 -26.53
CA ARG A 710 34.06 15.10 -26.17
C ARG A 710 35.35 14.47 -25.67
N SER A 711 35.28 13.44 -24.84
CA SER A 711 36.47 12.72 -24.37
C SER A 711 37.28 12.24 -25.58
N PHE A 712 36.67 11.54 -26.53
CA PHE A 712 37.33 11.08 -27.77
C PHE A 712 37.92 12.21 -28.64
N VAL A 713 37.29 13.38 -28.70
CA VAL A 713 37.76 14.49 -29.55
C VAL A 713 38.86 15.31 -28.88
N THR A 714 38.86 15.41 -27.56
CA THR A 714 39.81 16.26 -26.82
C THR A 714 41.10 15.55 -26.42
N THR A 715 41.12 14.22 -26.41
CA THR A 715 42.30 13.43 -26.03
C THR A 715 42.94 12.78 -27.25
N HIS A 716 44.27 12.72 -27.27
CA HIS A 716 45.03 12.22 -28.43
C HIS A 716 45.60 10.81 -28.21
N THR A 717 45.75 10.36 -26.97
CA THR A 717 46.26 9.02 -26.65
C THR A 717 45.14 8.13 -26.13
N VAL A 718 45.26 6.82 -26.35
CA VAL A 718 44.30 5.83 -25.83
C VAL A 718 44.19 5.91 -24.30
N ARG A 719 45.31 6.11 -23.60
CA ARG A 719 45.36 6.23 -22.15
C ARG A 719 44.57 7.45 -21.67
N ASP A 720 44.77 8.60 -22.29
CA ASP A 720 44.08 9.83 -21.92
C ASP A 720 42.57 9.72 -22.21
N THR A 721 42.19 9.12 -23.34
CA THR A 721 40.78 8.87 -23.68
C THR A 721 40.11 7.98 -22.64
N LEU A 722 40.73 6.86 -22.26
CA LEU A 722 40.18 5.94 -21.25
C LEU A 722 40.09 6.61 -19.88
N THR A 723 41.10 7.41 -19.50
CA THR A 723 41.11 8.16 -18.23
C THR A 723 40.03 9.24 -18.21
N ALA A 724 39.84 9.95 -19.33
CA ALA A 724 38.79 10.94 -19.50
C ALA A 724 37.40 10.28 -19.38
N LEU A 725 37.14 9.18 -20.08
CA LEU A 725 35.88 8.44 -19.97
C LEU A 725 35.61 8.02 -18.52
N LEU A 726 36.61 7.40 -17.87
CA LEU A 726 36.52 6.90 -16.51
C LEU A 726 36.19 8.00 -15.49
N THR A 727 36.86 9.15 -15.56
CA THR A 727 36.70 10.26 -14.60
C THR A 727 35.46 11.11 -14.86
N HIS A 728 34.74 10.85 -15.95
CA HIS A 728 33.47 11.48 -16.31
C HIS A 728 32.31 10.48 -16.18
N ALA A 729 31.72 10.04 -17.29
CA ALA A 729 30.49 9.25 -17.28
C ALA A 729 30.70 7.77 -16.91
N PHE A 730 31.94 7.26 -17.00
CA PHE A 730 32.22 5.83 -16.87
C PHE A 730 32.82 5.47 -15.51
N TRP A 731 32.63 6.31 -14.49
CA TRP A 731 33.08 5.95 -13.14
C TRP A 731 32.39 4.65 -12.67
N PRO A 732 33.12 3.67 -12.08
CA PRO A 732 32.50 2.44 -11.61
C PRO A 732 31.41 2.71 -10.56
N PRO A 733 30.28 1.98 -10.57
CA PRO A 733 29.94 0.84 -11.43
C PRO A 733 29.11 1.20 -12.67
N LEU A 734 29.25 2.40 -13.26
CA LEU A 734 28.35 2.91 -14.30
C LEU A 734 26.92 3.15 -13.77
N THR A 735 26.80 3.84 -12.63
CA THR A 735 25.54 4.08 -11.92
C THR A 735 24.42 4.62 -12.81
N PHE A 736 24.73 5.38 -13.86
CA PHE A 736 23.73 5.89 -14.79
C PHE A 736 22.93 4.79 -15.49
N LEU A 737 23.51 3.62 -15.77
CA LEU A 737 22.80 2.48 -16.38
C LEU A 737 21.65 2.06 -15.48
N PHE A 738 21.95 1.79 -14.21
CA PHE A 738 20.96 1.38 -13.21
C PHE A 738 19.85 2.40 -13.01
N ILE A 739 20.20 3.68 -12.95
CA ILE A 739 19.21 4.73 -12.74
C ILE A 739 18.32 4.85 -13.98
N CYS A 740 18.89 4.86 -15.19
CA CYS A 740 18.12 4.87 -16.43
C CYS A 740 17.20 3.65 -16.54
N SER A 741 17.72 2.46 -16.27
CA SER A 741 16.98 1.19 -16.28
C SER A 741 15.85 1.17 -15.24
N SER A 742 16.07 1.75 -14.07
CA SER A 742 15.04 1.88 -13.03
C SER A 742 13.94 2.86 -13.46
N LEU A 743 14.32 4.06 -13.92
CA LEU A 743 13.38 5.08 -14.38
C LEU A 743 12.70 4.72 -15.70
N TRP A 744 13.22 3.76 -16.47
CA TRP A 744 12.52 3.26 -17.66
C TRP A 744 11.31 2.38 -17.33
N THR A 745 11.16 1.91 -16.09
CA THR A 745 10.10 0.97 -15.68
C THR A 745 8.69 1.47 -16.06
N PRO A 746 8.28 2.71 -15.73
CA PRO A 746 6.95 3.22 -16.12
C PRO A 746 6.73 3.30 -17.62
N VAL A 747 7.76 3.64 -18.39
CA VAL A 747 7.68 3.71 -19.86
C VAL A 747 7.52 2.30 -20.43
N SER A 748 8.33 1.34 -19.98
CA SER A 748 8.22 -0.05 -20.41
C SER A 748 6.85 -0.66 -20.07
N TYR A 749 6.32 -0.34 -18.89
CA TYR A 749 5.01 -0.81 -18.45
C TYR A 749 3.87 -0.17 -19.26
N ALA A 750 4.01 1.09 -19.70
CA ALA A 750 3.02 1.72 -20.59
C ALA A 750 2.99 1.06 -21.99
N ILE A 751 4.15 0.65 -22.49
CA ILE A 751 4.30 -0.02 -23.79
C ILE A 751 3.70 -1.43 -23.71
N ASP A 752 4.17 -2.23 -22.75
CA ASP A 752 3.80 -3.65 -22.62
C ASP A 752 3.53 -4.03 -21.15
N PRO A 753 2.32 -3.73 -20.64
CA PRO A 753 1.94 -4.16 -19.31
C PRO A 753 1.71 -5.69 -19.28
N PRO A 754 1.95 -6.36 -18.14
CA PRO A 754 1.72 -7.80 -18.01
C PRO A 754 0.23 -8.13 -18.20
N VAL A 755 -0.06 -9.33 -18.70
CA VAL A 755 -1.42 -9.89 -18.75
C VAL A 755 -1.65 -10.77 -17.53
N MET A 756 -2.82 -10.65 -16.91
CA MET A 756 -3.28 -11.56 -15.86
C MET A 756 -4.46 -12.40 -16.37
N PRO A 757 -4.61 -13.65 -15.88
CA PRO A 757 -5.84 -14.40 -16.07
C PRO A 757 -7.00 -13.74 -15.31
N ASP A 758 -8.22 -14.20 -15.56
CA ASP A 758 -9.39 -13.74 -14.82
C ASP A 758 -9.22 -14.06 -13.32
N ARG A 759 -9.88 -13.27 -12.45
CA ARG A 759 -9.80 -13.46 -11.00
C ARG A 759 -10.30 -14.86 -10.60
N GLU A 760 -11.35 -15.36 -11.22
CA GLU A 760 -11.90 -16.68 -10.87
C GLU A 760 -10.93 -17.81 -11.21
N ASP A 761 -10.09 -17.66 -12.25
CA ASP A 761 -9.05 -18.64 -12.61
C ASP A 761 -7.92 -18.70 -11.55
N LEU A 762 -7.80 -17.67 -10.70
CA LEU A 762 -6.80 -17.60 -9.62
C LEU A 762 -7.30 -18.23 -8.31
N LEU A 763 -8.58 -18.62 -8.25
CA LEU A 763 -9.26 -19.11 -7.06
C LEU A 763 -9.67 -20.59 -7.23
N ASN A 764 -9.65 -21.33 -6.13
CA ASN A 764 -10.28 -22.62 -6.00
C ASN A 764 -11.55 -22.46 -5.16
N ARG A 765 -12.72 -22.66 -5.79
CA ARG A 765 -14.03 -22.44 -5.18
C ARG A 765 -14.68 -23.77 -4.84
N ASP A 766 -15.07 -23.93 -3.58
CA ASP A 766 -15.86 -25.08 -3.15
C ASP A 766 -17.27 -24.99 -3.77
N PRO A 767 -17.72 -26.00 -4.54
CA PRO A 767 -19.00 -25.93 -5.24
C PRO A 767 -20.22 -25.90 -4.31
N LYS A 768 -20.08 -26.35 -3.06
CA LYS A 768 -21.17 -26.39 -2.07
C LYS A 768 -21.21 -25.14 -1.22
N THR A 769 -20.08 -24.77 -0.61
CA THR A 769 -20.02 -23.63 0.32
C THR A 769 -19.79 -22.31 -0.41
N GLN A 770 -19.36 -22.36 -1.68
CA GLN A 770 -18.95 -21.21 -2.49
C GLN A 770 -17.78 -20.43 -1.88
N VAL A 771 -17.12 -20.97 -0.86
CA VAL A 771 -15.89 -20.41 -0.28
C VAL A 771 -14.79 -20.55 -1.33
N ALA A 772 -14.08 -19.45 -1.59
CA ALA A 772 -12.99 -19.40 -2.54
C ALA A 772 -11.68 -19.13 -1.82
N HIS A 773 -10.64 -19.89 -2.15
CA HIS A 773 -9.28 -19.64 -1.70
C HIS A 773 -8.32 -19.53 -2.87
N PRO A 774 -7.29 -18.67 -2.82
CA PRO A 774 -6.31 -18.60 -3.89
C PRO A 774 -5.60 -19.92 -4.14
N THR A 775 -5.41 -20.26 -5.41
CA THR A 775 -4.69 -21.46 -5.82
C THR A 775 -3.23 -21.43 -5.34
N PRO A 776 -2.59 -22.60 -5.11
CA PRO A 776 -1.17 -22.64 -4.74
C PRO A 776 -0.23 -21.96 -5.73
N GLN A 777 -0.61 -21.90 -7.01
CA GLN A 777 0.14 -21.20 -8.05
C GLN A 777 -0.04 -19.69 -7.97
N SER A 778 -1.26 -19.18 -7.77
CA SER A 778 -1.53 -17.73 -7.71
C SER A 778 -0.88 -17.05 -6.49
N LYS A 779 -0.68 -17.81 -5.40
CA LYS A 779 0.08 -17.38 -4.21
C LYS A 779 1.58 -17.15 -4.46
N LYS A 780 2.12 -17.52 -5.64
CA LYS A 780 3.55 -17.39 -5.98
C LYS A 780 3.76 -16.39 -7.10
N ILE A 781 4.85 -15.62 -7.01
CA ILE A 781 5.25 -14.69 -8.06
C ILE A 781 6.13 -15.40 -9.08
N ALA A 782 5.66 -15.48 -10.33
CA ALA A 782 6.42 -16.07 -11.42
C ALA A 782 7.61 -15.19 -11.85
N PHE A 783 8.68 -15.83 -12.32
CA PHE A 783 9.85 -15.15 -12.90
C PHE A 783 9.64 -14.91 -14.40
N GLY A 784 10.08 -13.77 -14.93
CA GLY A 784 9.95 -13.43 -16.36
C GLY A 784 11.14 -12.65 -16.93
N GLY A 785 11.09 -12.36 -18.23
CA GLY A 785 12.24 -11.86 -19.00
C GLY A 785 12.81 -10.51 -18.53
N GLN A 786 11.98 -9.64 -17.94
CA GLN A 786 12.44 -8.36 -17.40
C GLN A 786 13.48 -8.55 -16.30
N ALA A 787 13.30 -9.56 -15.44
CA ALA A 787 14.23 -9.86 -14.37
C ALA A 787 15.59 -10.34 -14.91
N ALA A 788 15.60 -11.14 -15.99
CA ALA A 788 16.83 -11.60 -16.63
C ALA A 788 17.65 -10.43 -17.22
N TRP A 789 16.99 -9.44 -17.81
CA TRP A 789 17.66 -8.24 -18.32
C TRP A 789 18.37 -7.46 -17.20
N PHE A 790 17.73 -7.31 -16.03
CA PHE A 790 18.37 -6.63 -14.91
C PHE A 790 19.55 -7.38 -14.36
N GLU A 791 19.50 -8.71 -14.31
CA GLU A 791 20.66 -9.50 -13.89
C GLU A 791 21.83 -9.36 -14.87
N LEU A 792 21.54 -9.28 -16.17
CA LEU A 792 22.57 -9.03 -17.18
C LEU A 792 23.23 -7.66 -16.96
N GLU A 793 22.44 -6.61 -16.76
CA GLU A 793 22.93 -5.26 -16.47
C GLU A 793 23.77 -5.22 -15.19
N TYR A 794 23.28 -5.86 -14.13
CA TYR A 794 23.93 -5.90 -12.83
C TYR A 794 25.23 -6.70 -12.85
N THR A 795 25.26 -7.80 -13.58
CA THR A 795 26.46 -8.60 -13.80
C THR A 795 27.49 -7.83 -14.62
N THR A 796 27.06 -7.18 -15.71
CA THR A 796 27.95 -6.42 -16.60
C THR A 796 28.64 -5.27 -15.88
N THR A 797 27.90 -4.49 -15.10
CA THR A 797 28.44 -3.38 -14.30
C THR A 797 29.38 -3.86 -13.19
N THR A 798 29.12 -5.04 -12.61
CA THR A 798 30.01 -5.67 -11.64
C THR A 798 31.31 -6.11 -12.30
N ILE A 799 31.24 -6.79 -13.45
CA ILE A 799 32.43 -7.20 -14.23
C ILE A 799 33.26 -5.98 -14.64
N TYR A 800 32.61 -4.91 -15.12
CA TYR A 800 33.27 -3.65 -15.44
C TYR A 800 34.02 -3.08 -14.23
N THR A 801 33.39 -3.07 -13.06
CA THR A 801 34.01 -2.58 -11.82
C THR A 801 35.24 -3.40 -11.43
N CYS A 802 35.16 -4.73 -11.56
CA CYS A 802 36.31 -5.64 -11.36
C CYS A 802 37.43 -5.38 -12.37
N LEU A 803 37.10 -5.18 -13.65
CA LEU A 803 38.07 -4.88 -14.69
C LEU A 803 38.85 -3.59 -14.38
N VAL A 804 38.14 -2.50 -14.07
CA VAL A 804 38.76 -1.21 -13.73
C VAL A 804 39.64 -1.32 -12.48
N PHE A 805 39.20 -2.10 -11.48
CA PHE A 805 40.00 -2.40 -10.29
C PHE A 805 41.32 -3.10 -10.63
N VAL A 806 41.27 -4.18 -11.44
CA VAL A 806 42.47 -4.91 -11.86
C VAL A 806 43.40 -4.00 -12.69
N CYS A 807 42.85 -3.23 -13.62
CA CYS A 807 43.63 -2.28 -14.42
C CYS A 807 44.39 -1.26 -13.56
N SER A 808 43.86 -0.84 -12.41
CA SER A 808 44.52 0.12 -11.50
C SER A 808 45.84 -0.38 -10.89
N PHE A 809 46.19 -1.66 -11.02
CA PHE A 809 47.48 -2.22 -10.58
C PHE A 809 48.49 -2.35 -11.72
N ILE A 810 48.02 -2.32 -12.96
CA ILE A 810 48.83 -2.57 -14.17
C ILE A 810 49.18 -1.25 -14.84
N PHE A 811 48.20 -0.35 -14.94
CA PHE A 811 48.26 0.94 -15.62
C PHE A 811 47.99 2.09 -14.64
#